data_AF-A0A397GQ74-F1
#
_entry.id   AF-A0A397GQ74-F1
#
_cell.length_a   1.000
_cell.length_b   1.000
_cell.length_c   1.000
_cell.angle_alpha   90.00
_cell.angle_beta   90.00
_cell.angle_gamma   90.00
#
_symmetry.space_group_name_H-M   'P 1'
#
loop_
_entity.id
_entity.type
_entity.pdbx_description
1 polymer ?
#
loop_
_entity_poly.entity_id
_entity_poly.type
_entity_poly.pdbx_seq_one_letter_code
_entity_poly.pdbx_strand_id
1 'polypeptide(L)'
;MEHKDLPGRPNPTSAQDFCPNTGKIPDAPVSKGYFTMSNGCPLEDPLLTERIDKPEGKHRMASQLIQDLNVVDTISHVTRERIPERYVHAKGVGAFGMFEVTNTDFMVSDYTDAKFLNATGKKTRLFARFSTVAGERGFPDTVRDTKGAAFKLYTEEGNLDWAFLNPVSPVGYQSVCLANTPSKEIFLIRDPAKFPSLVHATKRDPASNLPDANMKGSDWQHTLVRIKLVPDPPINPDNDYFDLGAATTMAGKDPDWLTRRLYDEITNAQKDPVKNKYPAWKVKAQIVKDPSMSPVNIFDATKILPEAVFPWKEFGKITLTECPQNFFTQVEQAAFNPANVVPGWDISPDPLLQIRLFAYGDTQRYRLGVNNDQLPTNRPCSYVFSPTRRDGAYNMTNYANARNYIRSDDNKNPPDHYNISFLGWSGKLERFKNTVDTTDYEQCYDHYKSMTPKLQANFIPNVAASLSTAQIVTQDKSIEIFKLINGELADKIKKALESRIAANKRLAQATPGVVAGAEQPHELSYVPPTAPDPFTGVNISLRNVSAAGQEVPDEHKRDENQKASPEADPERSGNPSGREEAQYSSGIRFHLAVATLCLGIFLTTMRLCFFPGQHDHRHRAYISDEFHSLKDVGWYSSVYTMAICVTQLLFGKLIARYSVRWIYSISMFFFLVGSAVCGSAPNSPALIIGRSIAGLGCAGLLVAAFSLVPFLVPPTKRPVVLGLISAARGLATTFGPLIGGALTEKVSWRWNFYINLPIGVTIQAAFLLLVHPPKRDGEAFTSWADFLQTLDIFWPRGSSTIDCLPSSGVAMGRSPVPLARCSRHRVAGPFWRPGYRIWLYRSLAGPQRFAPNPWFQGVKGASPIQSGVWTLPWVITSTITSLACGVLISKIGYPDVFMVAGTVFGAVGSGLFTTFTIDTDTGRWIGYQIIFVVSSCLSSLTPLMVAQHALPLKDVPIGSGMVMFAQTIGASIFVAVAQALFTNSLDNGLKGIGVAGVDASTISSGGIMTLTQGLTGNTKRSILVVINHALTQSWQLAVVLSCISIIGAVTVEHSKMRKRN
;
A
#
# COMPACT_ATOMS: atom_id res chain seq x y z
N MET A 1 18.81 -34.43 35.35
CA MET A 1 17.57 -34.94 35.96
C MET A 1 16.76 -35.58 34.87
N GLU A 2 16.45 -36.84 35.05
CA GLU A 2 15.94 -37.79 34.06
C GLU A 2 14.60 -37.37 33.46
N HIS A 3 14.44 -37.59 32.16
CA HIS A 3 13.17 -37.55 31.44
C HIS A 3 12.27 -38.67 31.95
N LYS A 4 11.43 -38.37 32.95
CA LYS A 4 10.22 -39.14 33.25
C LYS A 4 9.01 -38.23 33.05
N ASP A 5 7.95 -38.84 32.52
CA ASP A 5 6.60 -38.32 32.40
C ASP A 5 6.28 -37.46 31.15
N LEU A 6 6.36 -38.10 29.97
CA LEU A 6 5.38 -37.81 28.91
C LEU A 6 4.07 -38.52 29.31
N PRO A 7 2.97 -37.80 29.59
CA PRO A 7 1.70 -38.44 29.92
C PRO A 7 1.23 -39.31 28.74
N GLY A 8 0.79 -40.52 29.09
CA GLY A 8 0.53 -41.63 28.18
C GLY A 8 -0.35 -41.29 26.98
N ARG A 9 0.00 -41.90 25.85
CA ARG A 9 -0.88 -42.02 24.68
C ARG A 9 -2.16 -42.73 25.11
N PRO A 10 -3.37 -42.14 24.96
CA PRO A 10 -4.57 -42.94 24.89
C PRO A 10 -4.48 -43.74 23.58
N ASN A 11 -4.46 -45.07 23.65
CA ASN A 11 -4.76 -45.89 22.48
C ASN A 11 -6.22 -45.60 22.08
N PRO A 12 -6.49 -45.04 20.89
CA PRO A 12 -7.86 -44.88 20.42
C PRO A 12 -8.33 -46.24 19.92
N THR A 13 -8.98 -47.02 20.77
CA THR A 13 -9.54 -48.33 20.44
C THR A 13 -10.82 -48.26 19.59
N SER A 14 -11.27 -47.07 19.21
CA SER A 14 -12.40 -46.84 18.31
C SER A 14 -12.21 -45.53 17.53
N ALA A 15 -12.24 -45.59 16.19
CA ALA A 15 -12.18 -44.40 15.33
C ALA A 15 -13.34 -43.40 15.58
N GLN A 16 -14.38 -43.81 16.33
CA GLN A 16 -15.49 -42.94 16.75
C GLN A 16 -15.06 -41.86 17.78
N ASP A 17 -13.94 -42.04 18.49
CA ASP A 17 -13.51 -41.17 19.59
C ASP A 17 -12.38 -40.19 19.22
N PHE A 18 -11.91 -40.19 17.97
CA PHE A 18 -10.70 -39.46 17.60
C PHE A 18 -10.89 -37.93 17.56
N CYS A 19 -12.12 -37.41 17.64
CA CYS A 19 -12.34 -35.95 17.70
C CYS A 19 -13.71 -35.47 18.26
N PRO A 20 -13.98 -35.64 19.57
CA PRO A 20 -15.27 -35.25 20.16
C PRO A 20 -15.47 -33.73 20.28
N ASN A 21 -14.38 -32.94 20.26
CA ASN A 21 -14.39 -31.52 20.64
C ASN A 21 -13.95 -30.52 19.55
N THR A 22 -13.65 -30.94 18.30
CA THR A 22 -13.35 -29.96 17.24
C THR A 22 -14.56 -29.11 16.93
N GLY A 23 -14.42 -27.81 17.22
CA GLY A 23 -15.46 -26.83 17.03
C GLY A 23 -16.37 -26.64 18.26
N LYS A 24 -16.40 -27.53 19.25
CA LYS A 24 -17.12 -27.23 20.50
C LYS A 24 -16.36 -26.14 21.24
N ILE A 25 -16.96 -24.96 21.30
CA ILE A 25 -16.50 -23.90 22.17
C ILE A 25 -16.70 -24.46 23.58
N PRO A 26 -15.68 -24.47 24.46
CA PRO A 26 -15.88 -24.89 25.83
C PRO A 26 -17.08 -24.09 26.37
N ASP A 27 -18.08 -24.80 26.90
CA ASP A 27 -19.25 -24.15 27.49
C ASP A 27 -18.73 -23.05 28.40
N ALA A 28 -19.17 -21.81 28.18
CA ALA A 28 -18.80 -20.70 29.03
C ALA A 28 -19.03 -21.19 30.47
N PRO A 29 -18.06 -21.07 31.38
CA PRO A 29 -18.30 -21.49 32.75
C PRO A 29 -19.46 -20.66 33.27
N VAL A 30 -20.67 -21.22 33.27
CA VAL A 30 -21.89 -20.63 33.83
C VAL A 30 -21.81 -20.65 35.37
N SER A 31 -20.60 -20.66 35.92
CA SER A 31 -20.36 -20.62 37.34
C SER A 31 -20.47 -19.17 37.80
N LYS A 32 -21.72 -18.76 38.11
CA LYS A 32 -22.17 -17.49 38.72
C LYS A 32 -22.28 -16.33 37.73
N GLY A 33 -23.50 -16.09 37.22
CA GLY A 33 -23.80 -15.14 36.14
C GLY A 33 -23.65 -13.66 36.46
N TYR A 34 -22.40 -13.19 36.61
CA TYR A 34 -22.03 -11.79 36.65
C TYR A 34 -21.34 -11.39 35.34
N PHE A 35 -21.61 -10.19 34.82
CA PHE A 35 -20.88 -9.65 33.68
C PHE A 35 -19.44 -9.30 34.09
N THR A 36 -18.48 -9.53 33.20
CA THR A 36 -17.07 -9.19 33.42
C THR A 36 -16.52 -8.41 32.23
N MET A 37 -15.51 -7.57 32.48
CA MET A 37 -14.65 -7.00 31.42
C MET A 37 -13.80 -8.09 30.76
N SER A 38 -13.12 -7.75 29.64
CA SER A 38 -12.26 -8.69 28.90
C SER A 38 -11.09 -9.28 29.71
N ASN A 39 -10.70 -8.62 30.80
CA ASN A 39 -9.67 -9.09 31.74
C ASN A 39 -10.22 -9.94 32.91
N GLY A 40 -11.54 -10.22 32.93
CA GLY A 40 -12.21 -11.00 33.98
C GLY A 40 -12.63 -10.21 35.22
N CYS A 41 -12.46 -8.88 35.26
CA CYS A 41 -12.93 -8.05 36.36
C CYS A 41 -14.47 -7.95 36.33
N PRO A 42 -15.19 -8.20 37.45
CA PRO A 42 -16.64 -8.13 37.48
C PRO A 42 -17.17 -6.70 37.31
N LEU A 43 -18.28 -6.56 36.60
CA LEU A 43 -19.04 -5.33 36.43
C LEU A 43 -20.28 -5.36 37.32
N GLU A 44 -20.56 -4.23 37.97
CA GLU A 44 -21.78 -4.05 38.76
C GLU A 44 -23.01 -3.98 37.84
N ASP A 45 -22.96 -3.13 36.82
CA ASP A 45 -23.97 -3.01 35.78
C ASP A 45 -23.28 -2.66 34.43
N PRO A 46 -23.48 -3.46 33.37
CA PRO A 46 -22.86 -3.21 32.06
C PRO A 46 -23.35 -1.94 31.35
N LEU A 47 -24.47 -1.35 31.79
CA LEU A 47 -25.07 -0.17 31.16
C LEU A 47 -24.65 1.15 31.82
N LEU A 48 -23.98 1.11 32.98
CA LEU A 48 -23.50 2.31 33.64
C LEU A 48 -22.29 2.89 32.92
N THR A 49 -22.27 4.22 32.82
CA THR A 49 -21.13 4.98 32.26
C THR A 49 -20.73 6.11 33.20
N GLU A 50 -19.42 6.32 33.37
CA GLU A 50 -18.89 7.40 34.20
C GLU A 50 -18.94 8.74 33.47
N ARG A 51 -19.68 9.67 34.06
CA ARG A 51 -19.87 11.02 33.53
C ARG A 51 -19.94 12.04 34.65
N ILE A 52 -19.42 13.24 34.40
CA ILE A 52 -19.70 14.41 35.26
C ILE A 52 -21.01 14.99 34.77
N ASP A 53 -22.07 14.91 35.57
CA ASP A 53 -23.40 15.43 35.24
C ASP A 53 -23.66 16.74 36.00
N LYS A 54 -24.01 17.80 35.27
CA LYS A 54 -24.47 19.08 35.81
C LYS A 54 -25.89 19.33 35.30
N PRO A 55 -26.92 19.19 36.15
CA PRO A 55 -28.28 19.51 35.76
C PRO A 55 -28.47 21.03 35.63
N GLU A 56 -29.00 21.47 34.49
CA GLU A 56 -29.40 22.86 34.19
C GLU A 56 -30.88 22.90 33.74
N GLY A 57 -31.79 22.93 34.70
CA GLY A 57 -33.23 22.95 34.44
C GLY A 57 -33.71 21.66 33.76
N LYS A 58 -34.30 21.77 32.55
CA LYS A 58 -34.69 20.61 31.73
C LYS A 58 -33.52 20.01 30.92
N HIS A 59 -32.38 20.68 30.88
CA HIS A 59 -31.19 20.24 30.17
C HIS A 59 -30.18 19.62 31.15
N ARG A 60 -29.46 18.59 30.69
CA ARG A 60 -28.34 18.00 31.44
C ARG A 60 -27.07 18.22 30.64
N MET A 61 -26.13 18.97 31.20
CA MET A 61 -24.78 19.05 30.66
C MET A 61 -23.97 17.92 31.29
N ALA A 62 -23.57 16.92 30.49
CA ALA A 62 -22.68 15.90 30.99
C ALA A 62 -21.54 15.57 30.04
N SER A 63 -20.39 15.26 30.63
CA SER A 63 -19.19 14.86 29.90
C SER A 63 -18.78 13.45 30.33
N GLN A 64 -18.58 12.56 29.35
CA GLN A 64 -18.08 11.21 29.57
C GLN A 64 -16.59 11.25 29.96
N LEU A 65 -16.17 10.38 30.88
CA LEU A 65 -14.78 10.29 31.34
C LEU A 65 -14.03 9.18 30.60
N ILE A 66 -12.76 9.44 30.26
CA ILE A 66 -11.90 8.46 29.56
C ILE A 66 -11.45 7.30 30.47
N GLN A 67 -11.54 7.49 31.79
CA GLN A 67 -11.19 6.48 32.77
C GLN A 67 -12.24 5.36 32.86
N ASP A 68 -13.39 5.50 32.21
CA ASP A 68 -14.42 4.47 32.09
C ASP A 68 -13.93 3.31 31.22
N LEU A 69 -13.29 2.33 31.87
CA LEU A 69 -12.68 1.20 31.20
C LEU A 69 -13.72 0.27 30.55
N ASN A 70 -14.94 0.18 31.09
CA ASN A 70 -16.02 -0.65 30.54
C ASN A 70 -16.43 -0.15 29.15
N VAL A 71 -16.66 1.16 29.03
CA VAL A 71 -17.03 1.80 27.76
C VAL A 71 -15.88 1.69 26.75
N VAL A 72 -14.64 1.93 27.18
CA VAL A 72 -13.46 1.85 26.31
C VAL A 72 -13.25 0.42 25.80
N ASP A 73 -13.29 -0.59 26.67
CA ASP A 73 -13.12 -2.00 26.32
C ASP A 73 -14.18 -2.44 25.30
N THR A 74 -15.45 -2.20 25.61
CA THR A 74 -16.60 -2.59 24.77
C THR A 74 -16.56 -1.93 23.39
N ILE A 75 -16.37 -0.60 23.31
CA ILE A 75 -16.32 0.11 22.03
C ILE A 75 -15.09 -0.32 21.21
N SER A 76 -13.95 -0.54 21.87
CA SER A 76 -12.73 -0.99 21.20
C SER A 76 -12.91 -2.39 20.58
N HIS A 77 -13.69 -3.27 21.21
CA HIS A 77 -13.98 -4.59 20.68
C HIS A 77 -15.02 -4.54 19.54
N VAL A 78 -16.13 -3.80 19.71
CA VAL A 78 -17.18 -3.66 18.69
C VAL A 78 -16.63 -3.14 17.36
N THR A 79 -15.72 -2.17 17.42
CA THR A 79 -15.04 -1.61 16.24
C THR A 79 -14.08 -2.59 15.55
N ARG A 80 -13.86 -3.79 16.12
CA ARG A 80 -12.95 -4.84 15.63
C ARG A 80 -13.62 -6.20 15.42
N GLU A 81 -14.94 -6.29 15.53
CA GLU A 81 -15.67 -7.54 15.28
C GLU A 81 -15.57 -8.04 13.83
N ARG A 82 -15.30 -7.13 12.89
CA ARG A 82 -15.29 -7.45 11.46
C ARG A 82 -13.86 -7.77 11.01
N ILE A 83 -13.69 -8.98 10.48
CA ILE A 83 -12.55 -9.36 9.65
C ILE A 83 -12.90 -9.18 8.17
N PRO A 84 -11.92 -9.08 7.26
CA PRO A 84 -12.20 -9.10 5.83
C PRO A 84 -13.03 -10.34 5.46
N GLU A 85 -14.05 -10.16 4.63
CA GLU A 85 -14.76 -11.30 4.05
C GLU A 85 -13.85 -12.05 3.07
N ARG A 86 -14.28 -13.23 2.63
CA ARG A 86 -13.56 -13.94 1.57
C ARG A 86 -13.72 -13.15 0.27
N TYR A 87 -12.63 -13.02 -0.50
CA TYR A 87 -12.64 -12.30 -1.77
C TYR A 87 -13.63 -12.89 -2.79
N VAL A 88 -13.78 -14.20 -2.75
CA VAL A 88 -14.82 -14.97 -3.44
C VAL A 88 -15.43 -15.94 -2.44
N HIS A 89 -16.67 -16.34 -2.66
CA HIS A 89 -17.41 -17.20 -1.74
C HIS A 89 -17.65 -16.55 -0.36
N ALA A 90 -17.88 -15.23 -0.31
CA ALA A 90 -18.10 -14.50 0.93
C ALA A 90 -19.39 -14.99 1.63
N LYS A 91 -20.53 -14.94 0.94
CA LYS A 91 -21.80 -15.49 1.43
C LYS A 91 -21.72 -17.02 1.51
N GLY A 92 -22.05 -17.57 2.67
CA GLY A 92 -22.12 -19.02 2.85
C GLY A 92 -22.59 -19.47 4.22
N VAL A 93 -22.90 -20.76 4.31
CA VAL A 93 -23.37 -21.46 5.49
C VAL A 93 -22.50 -22.70 5.71
N GLY A 94 -22.36 -23.17 6.95
CA GLY A 94 -21.61 -24.39 7.23
C GLY A 94 -22.30 -25.28 8.26
N ALA A 95 -21.90 -26.55 8.27
CA ALA A 95 -22.39 -27.57 9.18
C ALA A 95 -21.33 -28.65 9.40
N PHE A 96 -21.38 -29.30 10.56
CA PHE A 96 -20.56 -30.46 10.88
C PHE A 96 -21.28 -31.76 10.49
N GLY A 97 -20.47 -32.78 10.20
CA GLY A 97 -20.97 -34.09 9.80
C GLY A 97 -19.91 -35.17 9.88
N MET A 98 -20.23 -36.30 9.25
CA MET A 98 -19.36 -37.48 9.16
C MET A 98 -19.23 -37.93 7.71
N PHE A 99 -18.03 -38.33 7.33
CA PHE A 99 -17.76 -39.12 6.13
C PHE A 99 -17.59 -40.58 6.55
N GLU A 100 -18.34 -41.48 5.93
CA GLU A 100 -18.34 -42.92 6.18
C GLU A 100 -17.87 -43.67 4.93
N VAL A 101 -16.92 -44.59 5.07
CA VAL A 101 -16.45 -45.44 3.98
C VAL A 101 -17.49 -46.52 3.68
N THR A 102 -17.95 -46.62 2.43
CA THR A 102 -18.99 -47.59 2.04
C THR A 102 -18.44 -48.80 1.29
N ASN A 103 -17.29 -48.65 0.62
CA ASN A 103 -16.67 -49.73 -0.16
C ASN A 103 -15.14 -49.63 -0.12
N THR A 104 -14.48 -50.52 0.63
CA THR A 104 -13.01 -50.60 0.71
C THR A 104 -12.36 -51.34 -0.45
N ASP A 105 -13.04 -52.34 -1.02
CA ASP A 105 -12.52 -53.21 -2.09
C ASP A 105 -12.15 -52.41 -3.35
N PHE A 106 -12.69 -51.19 -3.47
CA PHE A 106 -12.43 -50.31 -4.60
C PHE A 106 -11.28 -49.31 -4.38
N MET A 107 -10.92 -48.92 -3.16
CA MET A 107 -9.93 -47.83 -2.92
C MET A 107 -8.67 -48.29 -2.17
N VAL A 108 -8.79 -49.21 -1.21
CA VAL A 108 -7.75 -49.46 -0.19
C VAL A 108 -6.72 -50.52 -0.61
N SER A 109 -7.05 -51.41 -1.55
CA SER A 109 -6.12 -52.46 -1.99
C SER A 109 -5.28 -52.06 -3.22
N ASP A 110 -5.79 -51.17 -4.09
CA ASP A 110 -5.25 -50.99 -5.44
C ASP A 110 -4.79 -49.56 -5.78
N TYR A 111 -5.25 -48.50 -5.08
CA TYR A 111 -5.07 -47.11 -5.54
C TYR A 111 -4.59 -46.10 -4.49
N THR A 112 -4.96 -46.25 -3.22
CA THR A 112 -4.58 -45.29 -2.17
C THR A 112 -4.39 -45.98 -0.82
N ASP A 113 -3.37 -45.57 -0.08
CA ASP A 113 -3.03 -46.01 1.27
C ASP A 113 -3.52 -45.04 2.35
N ALA A 114 -4.38 -44.07 1.99
CA ALA A 114 -4.87 -43.05 2.91
C ALA A 114 -5.64 -43.66 4.10
N LYS A 115 -5.20 -43.40 5.33
CA LYS A 115 -5.75 -44.07 6.53
C LYS A 115 -7.22 -43.84 6.77
N PHE A 116 -7.80 -42.72 6.32
CA PHE A 116 -9.22 -42.45 6.52
C PHE A 116 -10.14 -43.33 5.64
N LEU A 117 -9.57 -44.01 4.63
CA LEU A 117 -10.30 -44.91 3.73
C LEU A 117 -10.14 -46.40 4.10
N ASN A 118 -9.24 -46.74 5.02
CA ASN A 118 -8.69 -48.10 5.17
C ASN A 118 -9.66 -49.21 5.64
N ALA A 119 -10.86 -48.88 6.13
CA ALA A 119 -11.83 -49.85 6.63
C ALA A 119 -13.27 -49.46 6.27
N THR A 120 -14.07 -50.43 5.80
CA THR A 120 -15.48 -50.20 5.47
C THR A 120 -16.23 -49.88 6.76
N GLY A 121 -17.08 -48.86 6.74
CA GLY A 121 -17.78 -48.32 7.90
C GLY A 121 -16.93 -47.37 8.76
N LYS A 122 -15.65 -47.12 8.42
CA LYS A 122 -14.84 -46.11 9.11
C LYS A 122 -15.45 -44.73 8.94
N LYS A 123 -15.63 -44.02 10.05
CA LYS A 123 -16.20 -42.67 10.08
C LYS A 123 -15.12 -41.64 10.38
N THR A 124 -15.12 -40.56 9.61
CA THR A 124 -14.22 -39.41 9.76
C THR A 124 -15.06 -38.16 9.95
N ARG A 125 -14.79 -37.40 11.02
CA ARG A 125 -15.48 -36.12 11.25
C ARG A 125 -15.13 -35.14 10.14
N LEU A 126 -16.11 -34.35 9.71
CA LEU A 126 -15.90 -33.30 8.73
C LEU A 126 -16.66 -32.01 9.06
N PHE A 127 -16.16 -30.91 8.50
CA PHE A 127 -16.86 -29.64 8.44
C PHE A 127 -17.11 -29.26 6.98
N ALA A 128 -18.36 -28.98 6.64
CA ALA A 128 -18.78 -28.56 5.31
C ALA A 128 -19.14 -27.07 5.31
N ARG A 129 -18.76 -26.35 4.25
CA ARG A 129 -19.19 -24.96 3.99
C ARG A 129 -19.72 -24.84 2.57
N PHE A 130 -20.97 -24.42 2.45
CA PHE A 130 -21.64 -24.08 1.20
C PHE A 130 -21.66 -22.57 1.00
N SER A 131 -21.57 -22.10 -0.25
CA SER A 131 -21.45 -20.66 -0.53
C SER A 131 -21.92 -20.28 -1.93
N THR A 132 -22.27 -19.03 -2.16
CA THR A 132 -22.25 -18.42 -3.52
C THR A 132 -20.79 -18.11 -3.90
N VAL A 133 -20.50 -17.46 -5.02
CA VAL A 133 -19.13 -17.18 -5.48
C VAL A 133 -18.87 -15.69 -5.57
N ALA A 134 -19.67 -14.95 -6.33
CA ALA A 134 -19.44 -13.55 -6.66
C ALA A 134 -20.00 -12.57 -5.60
N GLY A 135 -21.04 -12.99 -4.89
CA GLY A 135 -21.74 -12.16 -3.92
C GLY A 135 -20.93 -11.88 -2.65
N GLU A 136 -21.03 -10.65 -2.15
CA GLU A 136 -20.50 -10.23 -0.85
C GLU A 136 -21.27 -10.89 0.31
N ARG A 137 -20.86 -10.69 1.56
CA ARG A 137 -21.50 -11.33 2.73
C ARG A 137 -23.01 -11.13 2.86
N GLY A 138 -23.53 -9.98 2.39
CA GLY A 138 -24.96 -9.64 2.42
C GLY A 138 -25.76 -10.09 1.19
N PHE A 139 -25.11 -10.77 0.24
CA PHE A 139 -25.71 -11.13 -1.04
C PHE A 139 -26.81 -12.21 -0.89
N PRO A 140 -27.90 -12.17 -1.68
CA PRO A 140 -28.97 -13.15 -1.56
C PRO A 140 -28.57 -14.55 -2.05
N ASP A 141 -28.90 -15.57 -1.27
CA ASP A 141 -28.57 -16.98 -1.51
C ASP A 141 -29.12 -17.53 -2.85
N THR A 142 -30.29 -17.05 -3.27
CA THR A 142 -31.03 -17.55 -4.44
C THR A 142 -30.64 -16.89 -5.75
N VAL A 143 -29.76 -15.89 -5.75
CA VAL A 143 -29.28 -15.28 -7.00
C VAL A 143 -28.47 -16.31 -7.79
N ARG A 144 -28.60 -16.24 -9.13
CA ARG A 144 -27.91 -17.11 -10.07
C ARG A 144 -26.41 -16.94 -9.90
N ASP A 145 -25.79 -17.98 -9.38
CA ASP A 145 -24.36 -18.04 -9.18
C ASP A 145 -23.94 -19.51 -9.05
N THR A 146 -22.67 -19.78 -9.32
CA THR A 146 -22.08 -21.07 -8.95
C THR A 146 -22.07 -21.19 -7.43
N LYS A 147 -22.14 -22.42 -6.93
CA LYS A 147 -22.17 -22.69 -5.49
C LYS A 147 -20.87 -23.38 -5.09
N GLY A 148 -20.12 -22.83 -4.16
CA GLY A 148 -18.97 -23.51 -3.58
C GLY A 148 -19.43 -24.53 -2.56
N ALA A 149 -18.80 -25.70 -2.50
CA ALA A 149 -18.92 -26.58 -1.34
C ALA A 149 -17.55 -27.15 -0.97
N ALA A 150 -17.09 -26.73 0.19
CA ALA A 150 -15.81 -27.14 0.73
C ALA A 150 -16.02 -28.07 1.91
N PHE A 151 -15.25 -29.16 1.97
CA PHE A 151 -15.28 -30.15 3.03
C PHE A 151 -13.88 -30.25 3.63
N LYS A 152 -13.78 -30.13 4.95
CA LYS A 152 -12.56 -30.38 5.73
C LYS A 152 -12.76 -31.68 6.48
N LEU A 153 -11.99 -32.70 6.16
CA LEU A 153 -11.99 -33.98 6.85
C LEU A 153 -10.87 -33.97 7.88
N TYR A 154 -11.22 -34.23 9.14
CA TYR A 154 -10.26 -34.28 10.23
C TYR A 154 -9.74 -35.72 10.39
N THR A 155 -8.66 -36.05 9.67
CA THR A 155 -8.11 -37.41 9.64
C THR A 155 -7.05 -37.63 10.73
N GLU A 156 -6.68 -38.89 10.94
CA GLU A 156 -5.58 -39.29 11.83
C GLU A 156 -4.21 -38.76 11.35
N GLU A 157 -4.09 -38.43 10.06
CA GLU A 157 -2.84 -38.03 9.39
C GLU A 157 -2.78 -36.53 9.08
N GLY A 158 -3.73 -35.75 9.59
CA GLY A 158 -3.87 -34.33 9.30
C GLY A 158 -5.24 -33.97 8.72
N ASN A 159 -5.41 -32.70 8.36
CA ASN A 159 -6.63 -32.25 7.72
C ASN A 159 -6.54 -32.44 6.21
N LEU A 160 -7.57 -33.04 5.62
CA LEU A 160 -7.76 -33.12 4.17
C LEU A 160 -8.85 -32.14 3.75
N ASP A 161 -8.55 -31.22 2.84
CA ASP A 161 -9.51 -30.23 2.35
C ASP A 161 -9.93 -30.49 0.91
N TRP A 162 -11.19 -30.87 0.72
CA TRP A 162 -11.83 -30.93 -0.57
C TRP A 162 -12.58 -29.63 -0.85
N ALA A 163 -12.01 -28.77 -1.69
CA ALA A 163 -12.64 -27.52 -2.11
C ALA A 163 -13.29 -27.68 -3.49
N PHE A 164 -14.54 -28.16 -3.50
CA PHE A 164 -15.31 -28.33 -4.73
C PHE A 164 -16.06 -27.05 -5.11
N LEU A 165 -16.29 -26.91 -6.41
CA LEU A 165 -17.28 -26.02 -6.95
C LEU A 165 -18.47 -26.87 -7.40
N ASN A 166 -19.62 -26.66 -6.77
CA ASN A 166 -20.92 -27.26 -7.06
C ASN A 166 -21.00 -28.80 -6.99
N PRO A 167 -20.69 -29.45 -5.87
CA PRO A 167 -20.82 -30.90 -5.77
C PRO A 167 -22.21 -31.35 -5.30
N VAL A 168 -23.16 -30.41 -5.14
CA VAL A 168 -24.54 -30.72 -4.77
C VAL A 168 -25.46 -30.11 -5.79
N SER A 169 -25.49 -30.77 -6.93
CA SER A 169 -26.55 -30.56 -7.87
C SER A 169 -26.96 -31.93 -8.42
N PRO A 170 -28.24 -32.28 -8.49
CA PRO A 170 -28.65 -33.15 -9.58
C PRO A 170 -28.43 -32.40 -10.90
N VAL A 171 -28.49 -31.06 -10.93
CA VAL A 171 -28.26 -30.25 -12.11
C VAL A 171 -26.77 -29.91 -12.16
N GLY A 172 -25.94 -30.94 -12.29
CA GLY A 172 -25.24 -31.01 -13.57
C GLY A 172 -26.26 -31.55 -14.56
N TYR A 173 -27.27 -30.73 -14.93
CA TYR A 173 -28.52 -31.12 -15.58
C TYR A 173 -28.91 -32.61 -15.47
N GLN A 174 -29.64 -33.01 -14.41
CA GLN A 174 -30.24 -34.34 -14.38
C GLN A 174 -31.44 -34.32 -15.32
N SER A 175 -31.45 -35.21 -16.31
CA SER A 175 -32.69 -35.73 -16.90
C SER A 175 -33.14 -36.93 -16.07
N VAL A 176 -34.46 -37.09 -15.96
CA VAL A 176 -35.14 -38.21 -15.33
C VAL A 176 -34.93 -39.48 -16.18
N CYS A 177 -34.37 -40.50 -15.53
CA CYS A 177 -34.51 -41.94 -15.78
C CYS A 177 -34.47 -42.45 -17.24
N LEU A 178 -33.30 -42.94 -17.66
CA LEU A 178 -33.13 -44.29 -18.19
C LEU A 178 -31.79 -44.82 -17.67
N ALA A 179 -31.77 -46.06 -17.17
CA ALA A 179 -30.58 -46.70 -16.65
C ALA A 179 -29.45 -46.69 -17.70
N ASN A 180 -28.22 -46.36 -17.27
CA ASN A 180 -26.97 -46.28 -18.06
C ASN A 180 -26.73 -44.95 -18.82
N THR A 181 -26.25 -43.86 -18.19
CA THR A 181 -25.38 -42.76 -18.77
C THR A 181 -25.15 -41.54 -17.81
N PRO A 182 -24.20 -40.58 -18.08
CA PRO A 182 -23.29 -39.96 -17.07
C PRO A 182 -23.50 -38.49 -16.69
N SER A 183 -22.83 -38.04 -15.61
CA SER A 183 -22.81 -36.63 -15.16
C SER A 183 -21.41 -35.97 -15.12
N LYS A 184 -21.40 -34.65 -15.42
CA LYS A 184 -20.32 -33.78 -15.96
C LYS A 184 -19.98 -32.59 -15.01
N GLU A 185 -18.70 -32.23 -14.80
CA GLU A 185 -18.25 -31.01 -14.07
C GLU A 185 -17.21 -30.20 -14.89
N ILE A 186 -17.33 -28.87 -15.00
CA ILE A 186 -16.38 -28.00 -15.74
C ILE A 186 -16.20 -26.61 -15.08
N PHE A 187 -15.00 -26.02 -15.19
CA PHE A 187 -14.62 -24.70 -14.63
C PHE A 187 -14.46 -23.62 -15.72
N LEU A 188 -14.52 -22.33 -15.36
CA LEU A 188 -14.65 -21.21 -16.31
C LEU A 188 -13.34 -20.52 -16.77
N ILE A 189 -12.16 -20.82 -16.18
CA ILE A 189 -10.85 -20.20 -16.53
C ILE A 189 -9.69 -21.17 -16.26
N ARG A 190 -8.61 -21.13 -17.06
CA ARG A 190 -7.57 -22.19 -17.14
C ARG A 190 -6.09 -21.80 -16.85
N ASP A 191 -5.74 -20.54 -16.62
CA ASP A 191 -4.33 -20.10 -16.48
C ASP A 191 -4.07 -19.10 -15.33
N PRO A 192 -3.32 -19.47 -14.28
CA PRO A 192 -3.23 -18.59 -13.11
C PRO A 192 -1.83 -18.31 -12.51
N ALA A 193 -0.72 -18.75 -13.12
CA ALA A 193 0.57 -18.67 -12.43
C ALA A 193 1.71 -18.19 -13.33
N LYS A 194 2.18 -16.97 -13.05
CA LYS A 194 3.61 -16.78 -12.82
C LYS A 194 3.73 -16.09 -11.48
N PHE A 195 4.76 -16.42 -10.72
CA PHE A 195 5.96 -15.58 -10.77
C PHE A 195 6.98 -15.91 -9.68
N PRO A 196 6.63 -16.22 -8.41
CA PRO A 196 7.67 -16.37 -7.38
C PRO A 196 8.44 -17.70 -7.45
N SER A 197 7.79 -18.80 -7.85
CA SER A 197 8.39 -20.15 -7.81
C SER A 197 9.40 -20.43 -8.92
N LEU A 198 9.34 -19.67 -10.03
CA LEU A 198 10.34 -19.72 -11.10
C LEU A 198 11.70 -19.15 -10.66
N VAL A 199 11.71 -18.26 -9.66
CA VAL A 199 12.93 -17.56 -9.20
C VAL A 199 13.74 -18.42 -8.22
N HIS A 200 13.10 -19.35 -7.51
CA HIS A 200 13.77 -20.24 -6.56
C HIS A 200 14.08 -21.62 -7.17
N ALA A 201 13.27 -22.12 -8.11
CA ALA A 201 13.48 -23.42 -8.75
C ALA A 201 14.57 -23.44 -9.84
N THR A 202 15.11 -22.28 -10.24
CA THR A 202 16.16 -22.16 -11.27
C THR A 202 17.54 -21.75 -10.72
N LYS A 203 17.71 -21.79 -9.39
CA LYS A 203 18.97 -21.45 -8.71
C LYS A 203 19.54 -22.65 -7.96
N ARG A 204 20.78 -22.53 -7.54
CA ARG A 204 21.56 -23.56 -6.85
C ARG A 204 21.09 -23.72 -5.39
N ASP A 205 21.26 -24.91 -4.84
CA ASP A 205 21.04 -25.19 -3.41
C ASP A 205 21.82 -24.20 -2.52
N PRO A 206 21.19 -23.54 -1.52
CA PRO A 206 21.80 -22.43 -0.79
C PRO A 206 22.88 -22.83 0.21
N ALA A 207 23.12 -24.12 0.45
CA ALA A 207 24.24 -24.58 1.27
C ALA A 207 25.48 -24.96 0.43
N SER A 208 25.28 -25.47 -0.78
CA SER A 208 26.36 -26.07 -1.59
C SER A 208 26.64 -25.38 -2.93
N ASN A 209 25.71 -24.56 -3.41
CA ASN A 209 25.82 -23.80 -4.65
C ASN A 209 26.12 -24.68 -5.90
N LEU A 210 25.57 -25.90 -6.03
CA LEU A 210 25.63 -26.73 -7.26
C LEU A 210 24.25 -27.34 -7.61
N PRO A 211 23.99 -27.74 -8.88
CA PRO A 211 22.83 -28.54 -9.28
C PRO A 211 23.11 -30.06 -9.15
N ASP A 212 22.16 -30.83 -8.60
CA ASP A 212 22.33 -32.27 -8.29
C ASP A 212 21.31 -33.16 -9.04
N ALA A 213 21.80 -34.29 -9.54
CA ALA A 213 21.10 -35.24 -10.38
C ALA A 213 21.35 -36.65 -9.84
N ASN A 214 20.56 -37.07 -8.85
CA ASN A 214 20.41 -38.48 -8.45
C ASN A 214 19.20 -38.66 -7.51
N MET A 215 18.08 -39.15 -8.04
CA MET A 215 17.16 -40.00 -7.26
C MET A 215 16.52 -41.03 -8.19
N LYS A 216 16.88 -42.30 -7.99
CA LYS A 216 16.21 -43.46 -8.57
C LYS A 216 15.35 -44.13 -7.50
N GLY A 217 14.11 -44.48 -7.88
CA GLY A 217 13.62 -45.85 -7.81
C GLY A 217 12.75 -46.28 -6.62
N SER A 218 11.43 -46.21 -6.80
CA SER A 218 10.50 -47.23 -6.30
C SER A 218 9.26 -47.26 -7.20
N ASP A 219 8.93 -48.43 -7.75
CA ASP A 219 7.83 -48.67 -8.71
C ASP A 219 6.45 -48.62 -8.02
N TRP A 220 5.95 -47.42 -7.74
CA TRP A 220 4.56 -47.19 -7.34
C TRP A 220 3.81 -46.50 -8.49
N GLN A 221 2.71 -47.11 -8.96
CA GLN A 221 1.90 -46.56 -10.05
C GLN A 221 0.92 -45.52 -9.51
N HIS A 222 1.18 -44.23 -9.76
CA HIS A 222 0.21 -43.17 -9.49
C HIS A 222 -0.99 -43.30 -10.43
N THR A 223 -2.20 -43.21 -9.87
CA THR A 223 -3.44 -43.25 -10.65
C THR A 223 -4.19 -41.94 -10.48
N LEU A 224 -4.63 -41.35 -11.59
CA LEU A 224 -5.37 -40.10 -11.56
C LEU A 224 -6.83 -40.35 -11.17
N VAL A 225 -7.35 -39.51 -10.29
CA VAL A 225 -8.69 -39.68 -9.71
C VAL A 225 -9.51 -38.41 -9.86
N ARG A 226 -10.78 -38.56 -10.20
CA ARG A 226 -11.78 -37.49 -10.15
C ARG A 226 -12.89 -37.87 -9.18
N ILE A 227 -13.25 -36.98 -8.27
CA ILE A 227 -14.28 -37.21 -7.25
C ILE A 227 -15.54 -36.43 -7.62
N LYS A 228 -16.72 -37.01 -7.36
CA LYS A 228 -17.99 -36.28 -7.34
C LYS A 228 -18.79 -36.62 -6.09
N LEU A 229 -19.66 -35.70 -5.68
CA LEU A 229 -20.65 -35.93 -4.63
C LEU A 229 -22.04 -36.01 -5.27
N VAL A 230 -22.86 -36.96 -4.83
CA VAL A 230 -24.22 -37.16 -5.34
C VAL A 230 -25.18 -37.08 -4.15
N PRO A 231 -26.07 -36.08 -4.09
CA PRO A 231 -27.03 -35.96 -2.99
C PRO A 231 -27.91 -37.21 -2.82
N ASP A 232 -28.27 -37.52 -1.58
CA ASP A 232 -29.05 -38.68 -1.16
C ASP A 232 -30.23 -38.22 -0.26
N PRO A 233 -31.46 -38.09 -0.80
CA PRO A 233 -31.90 -38.55 -2.11
C PRO A 233 -31.38 -37.69 -3.28
N PRO A 234 -31.28 -38.27 -4.49
CA PRO A 234 -30.93 -37.50 -5.68
C PRO A 234 -31.99 -36.44 -5.93
N ILE A 235 -31.52 -35.25 -6.26
CA ILE A 235 -32.39 -34.08 -6.36
C ILE A 235 -33.17 -34.15 -7.70
N ASN A 236 -34.39 -33.64 -7.69
CA ASN A 236 -35.30 -33.64 -8.81
C ASN A 236 -35.11 -32.39 -9.71
N PRO A 237 -34.69 -32.55 -10.97
CA PRO A 237 -34.40 -31.45 -11.87
C PRO A 237 -35.60 -30.54 -12.19
N ASP A 238 -36.82 -31.06 -12.08
CA ASP A 238 -38.02 -30.30 -12.41
C ASP A 238 -38.61 -29.55 -11.20
N ASN A 239 -38.31 -29.98 -9.97
CA ASN A 239 -38.98 -29.47 -8.76
C ASN A 239 -38.05 -28.77 -7.76
N ASP A 240 -36.75 -29.09 -7.75
CA ASP A 240 -35.83 -28.55 -6.74
C ASP A 240 -35.07 -27.30 -7.20
N TYR A 241 -35.36 -26.81 -8.41
CA TYR A 241 -34.79 -25.58 -8.97
C TYR A 241 -35.74 -24.42 -8.87
N PHE A 242 -35.19 -23.27 -8.50
CA PHE A 242 -35.86 -22.01 -8.77
C PHE A 242 -35.78 -21.69 -10.26
N ASP A 243 -36.93 -21.34 -10.84
CA ASP A 243 -36.93 -20.52 -12.05
C ASP A 243 -36.44 -19.09 -11.72
N LEU A 244 -36.14 -18.31 -12.75
CA LEU A 244 -35.58 -16.96 -12.56
C LEU A 244 -36.53 -16.03 -11.77
N GLY A 245 -37.85 -16.16 -11.96
CA GLY A 245 -38.84 -15.33 -11.30
C GLY A 245 -38.96 -15.66 -9.81
N ALA A 246 -39.04 -16.95 -9.49
CA ALA A 246 -39.06 -17.47 -8.14
C ALA A 246 -37.75 -17.16 -7.40
N ALA A 247 -36.59 -17.34 -8.05
CA ALA A 247 -35.29 -16.98 -7.49
C ALA A 247 -35.21 -15.49 -7.13
N THR A 248 -35.66 -14.62 -8.03
CA THR A 248 -35.67 -13.16 -7.83
C THR A 248 -36.65 -12.75 -6.72
N THR A 249 -37.84 -13.37 -6.69
CA THR A 249 -38.84 -13.13 -5.64
C THR A 249 -38.31 -13.56 -4.28
N MET A 250 -37.67 -14.73 -4.20
CA MET A 250 -37.07 -15.23 -2.97
C MET A 250 -35.87 -14.38 -2.54
N ALA A 251 -35.07 -13.86 -3.47
CA ALA A 251 -33.95 -12.98 -3.14
C ALA A 251 -34.43 -11.70 -2.41
N GLY A 252 -35.61 -11.18 -2.77
CA GLY A 252 -36.22 -10.03 -2.09
C GLY A 252 -36.98 -10.37 -0.80
N LYS A 253 -37.63 -11.53 -0.74
CA LYS A 253 -38.39 -11.97 0.45
C LYS A 253 -37.50 -12.50 1.56
N ASP A 254 -36.47 -13.25 1.19
CA ASP A 254 -35.61 -13.99 2.11
C ASP A 254 -34.21 -14.23 1.50
N PRO A 255 -33.28 -13.28 1.67
CA PRO A 255 -31.93 -13.40 1.12
C PRO A 255 -31.09 -14.51 1.79
N ASP A 256 -31.55 -15.06 2.92
CA ASP A 256 -30.87 -16.11 3.70
C ASP A 256 -31.52 -17.50 3.53
N TRP A 257 -32.29 -17.69 2.46
CA TRP A 257 -33.13 -18.88 2.30
C TRP A 257 -32.37 -20.20 2.37
N LEU A 258 -31.22 -20.33 1.69
CA LEU A 258 -30.42 -21.58 1.72
C LEU A 258 -29.77 -21.79 3.08
N THR A 259 -29.33 -20.70 3.70
CA THR A 259 -28.77 -20.71 5.06
C THR A 259 -29.80 -21.22 6.07
N ARG A 260 -31.02 -20.68 6.03
CA ARG A 260 -32.12 -21.10 6.91
C ARG A 260 -32.55 -22.54 6.63
N ARG A 261 -32.68 -22.90 5.36
CA ARG A 261 -33.07 -24.26 4.95
C ARG A 261 -32.14 -25.32 5.52
N LEU A 262 -30.82 -25.14 5.41
CA LEU A 262 -29.85 -26.11 5.95
C LEU A 262 -29.96 -26.21 7.48
N TYR A 263 -30.12 -25.07 8.15
CA TYR A 263 -30.30 -25.03 9.60
C TYR A 263 -31.58 -25.77 10.04
N ASP A 264 -32.69 -25.53 9.36
CA ASP A 264 -33.98 -26.16 9.64
C ASP A 264 -33.95 -27.65 9.35
N GLU A 265 -33.36 -28.10 8.22
CA GLU A 265 -33.24 -29.52 7.87
C GLU A 265 -32.46 -30.29 8.94
N ILE A 266 -31.31 -29.77 9.40
CA ILE A 266 -30.51 -30.40 10.46
C ILE A 266 -31.26 -30.37 11.80
N THR A 267 -31.84 -29.23 12.17
CA THR A 267 -32.54 -29.08 13.46
C THR A 267 -33.78 -29.98 13.54
N ASN A 268 -34.53 -30.10 12.45
CA ASN A 268 -35.71 -30.96 12.39
C ASN A 268 -35.33 -32.45 12.38
N ALA A 269 -34.24 -32.83 11.72
CA ALA A 269 -33.67 -34.17 11.79
C ALA A 269 -33.13 -34.52 13.20
N GLN A 270 -32.56 -33.55 13.92
CA GLN A 270 -32.15 -33.74 15.31
C GLN A 270 -33.35 -33.92 16.26
N LYS A 271 -34.46 -33.19 16.04
CA LYS A 271 -35.68 -33.30 16.87
C LYS A 271 -36.43 -34.61 16.64
N ASP A 272 -36.53 -35.06 15.39
CA ASP A 272 -37.22 -36.30 15.00
C ASP A 272 -36.44 -36.99 13.85
N PRO A 273 -35.46 -37.84 14.18
CA PRO A 273 -34.62 -38.52 13.20
C PRO A 273 -35.35 -39.64 12.43
N VAL A 274 -36.55 -40.05 12.87
CA VAL A 274 -37.34 -41.07 12.18
C VAL A 274 -38.10 -40.45 11.02
N LYS A 275 -38.67 -39.25 11.23
CA LYS A 275 -39.46 -38.54 10.22
C LYS A 275 -38.61 -37.69 9.28
N ASN A 276 -37.54 -37.07 9.77
CA ASN A 276 -36.70 -36.15 9.00
C ASN A 276 -35.31 -36.74 8.80
N LYS A 277 -34.88 -36.84 7.54
CA LYS A 277 -33.55 -37.36 7.19
C LYS A 277 -32.52 -36.23 7.20
N TYR A 278 -31.33 -36.54 7.70
CA TYR A 278 -30.18 -35.65 7.59
C TYR A 278 -29.75 -35.45 6.13
N PRO A 279 -29.29 -34.23 5.75
CA PRO A 279 -28.69 -33.99 4.44
C PRO A 279 -27.46 -34.89 4.23
N ALA A 280 -27.46 -35.66 3.13
CA ALA A 280 -26.42 -36.63 2.85
C ALA A 280 -26.00 -36.67 1.38
N TRP A 281 -24.77 -37.13 1.13
CA TRP A 281 -24.17 -37.28 -0.20
C TRP A 281 -23.40 -38.58 -0.34
N LYS A 282 -23.59 -39.30 -1.44
CA LYS A 282 -22.75 -40.41 -1.87
C LYS A 282 -21.51 -39.88 -2.57
N VAL A 283 -20.34 -40.36 -2.20
CA VAL A 283 -19.04 -39.97 -2.73
C VAL A 283 -18.60 -41.01 -3.75
N LYS A 284 -18.37 -40.58 -5.00
CA LYS A 284 -17.98 -41.44 -6.11
C LYS A 284 -16.68 -40.97 -6.74
N ALA A 285 -15.91 -41.90 -7.32
CA ALA A 285 -14.68 -41.61 -8.03
C ALA A 285 -14.65 -42.22 -9.45
N GLN A 286 -14.00 -41.52 -10.37
CA GLN A 286 -13.49 -42.04 -11.64
C GLN A 286 -11.99 -42.27 -11.51
N ILE A 287 -11.52 -43.41 -11.99
CA ILE A 287 -10.12 -43.82 -11.92
C ILE A 287 -9.56 -43.86 -13.33
N VAL A 288 -8.51 -43.08 -13.57
CA VAL A 288 -7.84 -42.95 -14.87
C VAL A 288 -6.48 -43.64 -14.76
N LYS A 289 -6.44 -44.93 -15.12
CA LYS A 289 -5.20 -45.74 -15.13
C LYS A 289 -4.29 -45.39 -16.31
N ASP A 290 -4.87 -45.25 -17.49
CA ASP A 290 -4.16 -44.85 -18.71
C ASP A 290 -4.80 -43.56 -19.26
N PRO A 291 -4.11 -42.41 -19.14
CA PRO A 291 -4.54 -41.14 -19.70
C PRO A 291 -4.78 -41.15 -21.21
N SER A 292 -4.09 -42.03 -21.97
CA SER A 292 -4.17 -42.06 -23.43
C SER A 292 -5.53 -42.55 -23.96
N MET A 293 -6.30 -43.26 -23.14
CA MET A 293 -7.65 -43.70 -23.46
C MET A 293 -8.68 -42.55 -23.44
N SER A 294 -8.32 -41.39 -22.89
CA SER A 294 -9.22 -40.24 -22.85
C SER A 294 -9.22 -39.50 -24.20
N PRO A 295 -10.38 -39.28 -24.83
CA PRO A 295 -10.47 -38.49 -26.06
C PRO A 295 -10.25 -36.99 -25.83
N VAL A 296 -10.26 -36.56 -24.56
CA VAL A 296 -10.09 -35.17 -24.14
C VAL A 296 -8.94 -35.05 -23.16
N ASN A 297 -8.35 -33.86 -23.09
CA ASN A 297 -7.30 -33.58 -22.12
C ASN A 297 -7.83 -33.73 -20.69
N ILE A 298 -7.27 -34.69 -19.95
CA ILE A 298 -7.63 -35.03 -18.57
C ILE A 298 -7.29 -33.94 -17.54
N PHE A 299 -6.35 -33.04 -17.87
CA PHE A 299 -5.95 -31.90 -17.03
C PHE A 299 -6.67 -30.60 -17.44
N ASP A 300 -7.55 -30.66 -18.43
CA ASP A 300 -8.39 -29.52 -18.79
C ASP A 300 -9.63 -29.49 -17.90
N ALA A 301 -9.64 -28.55 -16.95
CA ALA A 301 -10.77 -28.33 -16.05
C ALA A 301 -12.08 -27.97 -16.77
N THR A 302 -12.05 -27.65 -18.08
CA THR A 302 -13.24 -27.41 -18.90
C THR A 302 -13.83 -28.68 -19.53
N LYS A 303 -13.23 -29.86 -19.28
CA LYS A 303 -13.65 -31.12 -19.90
C LYS A 303 -14.16 -32.14 -18.90
N ILE A 304 -15.02 -33.02 -19.40
CA ILE A 304 -15.53 -34.18 -18.67
C ILE A 304 -15.02 -35.47 -19.26
N LEU A 305 -14.80 -36.45 -18.39
CA LEU A 305 -14.37 -37.78 -18.77
C LEU A 305 -15.59 -38.63 -19.15
N PRO A 306 -15.60 -39.27 -20.34
CA PRO A 306 -16.69 -40.14 -20.74
C PRO A 306 -16.85 -41.32 -19.77
N GLU A 307 -18.03 -41.52 -19.20
CA GLU A 307 -18.27 -42.63 -18.25
C GLU A 307 -18.26 -44.01 -18.92
N ALA A 308 -18.54 -44.07 -20.23
CA ALA A 308 -18.39 -45.30 -21.00
C ALA A 308 -16.94 -45.83 -20.94
N VAL A 309 -15.96 -44.94 -20.79
CA VAL A 309 -14.53 -45.28 -20.67
C VAL A 309 -14.11 -45.31 -19.20
N PHE A 310 -14.59 -44.35 -18.39
CA PHE A 310 -14.23 -44.20 -16.97
C PHE A 310 -15.49 -44.25 -16.08
N PRO A 311 -15.93 -45.42 -15.61
CA PRO A 311 -17.17 -45.55 -14.85
C PRO A 311 -17.08 -44.95 -13.44
N TRP A 312 -18.19 -44.39 -12.96
CA TRP A 312 -18.28 -43.86 -11.59
C TRP A 312 -18.49 -44.99 -10.57
N LYS A 313 -17.63 -45.06 -9.57
CA LYS A 313 -17.73 -46.05 -8.49
C LYS A 313 -17.86 -45.36 -7.14
N GLU A 314 -18.79 -45.84 -6.32
CA GLU A 314 -19.04 -45.30 -4.97
C GLU A 314 -18.04 -45.86 -3.96
N PHE A 315 -17.54 -45.00 -3.08
CA PHE A 315 -16.58 -45.40 -2.04
C PHE A 315 -16.87 -44.80 -0.66
N GLY A 316 -17.72 -43.78 -0.56
CA GLY A 316 -18.08 -43.22 0.74
C GLY A 316 -19.41 -42.49 0.75
N LYS A 317 -19.81 -42.02 1.92
CA LYS A 317 -21.04 -41.25 2.17
C LYS A 317 -20.79 -40.15 3.19
N ILE A 318 -21.18 -38.92 2.87
CA ILE A 318 -21.17 -37.76 3.76
C ILE A 318 -22.57 -37.56 4.34
N THR A 319 -22.68 -37.31 5.64
CA THR A 319 -23.95 -36.95 6.30
C THR A 319 -23.73 -35.78 7.27
N LEU A 320 -24.49 -34.68 7.12
CA LEU A 320 -24.40 -33.50 7.97
C LEU A 320 -25.40 -33.61 9.12
N THR A 321 -24.93 -33.47 10.35
CA THR A 321 -25.69 -33.84 11.56
C THR A 321 -25.72 -32.75 12.62
N GLU A 322 -24.84 -31.74 12.54
CA GLU A 322 -24.68 -30.74 13.59
C GLU A 322 -24.54 -29.32 13.00
N CYS A 323 -25.36 -28.39 13.51
CA CYS A 323 -25.24 -26.96 13.22
C CYS A 323 -24.09 -26.34 14.03
N PRO A 324 -23.37 -25.34 13.49
CA PRO A 324 -22.38 -24.59 14.25
C PRO A 324 -22.99 -23.86 15.46
N GLN A 325 -22.33 -23.93 16.62
CA GLN A 325 -22.68 -23.18 17.83
C GLN A 325 -22.50 -21.66 17.64
N ASN A 326 -21.44 -21.25 16.92
CA ASN A 326 -21.16 -19.86 16.60
C ASN A 326 -20.75 -19.74 15.12
N PHE A 327 -21.58 -19.03 14.36
CA PHE A 327 -21.37 -18.81 12.93
C PHE A 327 -20.00 -18.18 12.64
N PHE A 328 -19.59 -17.15 13.41
CA PHE A 328 -18.34 -16.44 13.13
C PHE A 328 -17.12 -17.34 13.37
N THR A 329 -17.03 -17.96 14.54
CA THR A 329 -15.87 -18.77 14.93
C THR A 329 -15.73 -20.05 14.08
N GLN A 330 -16.85 -20.66 13.68
CA GLN A 330 -16.80 -21.96 13.01
C GLN A 330 -16.97 -21.87 11.49
N VAL A 331 -17.83 -20.97 10.98
CA VAL A 331 -18.13 -20.82 9.55
C VAL A 331 -17.30 -19.69 8.93
N GLU A 332 -17.36 -18.49 9.51
CA GLU A 332 -16.67 -17.33 8.95
C GLU A 332 -15.15 -17.52 9.00
N GLN A 333 -14.62 -18.04 10.11
CA GLN A 333 -13.20 -18.30 10.29
C GLN A 333 -12.69 -19.62 9.67
N ALA A 334 -13.55 -20.43 9.04
CA ALA A 334 -13.11 -21.64 8.36
C ALA A 334 -12.16 -21.35 7.19
N ALA A 335 -11.07 -22.12 7.10
CA ALA A 335 -10.06 -22.03 6.08
C ALA A 335 -9.89 -23.40 5.41
N PHE A 336 -10.24 -23.47 4.13
CA PHE A 336 -10.08 -24.68 3.29
C PHE A 336 -8.94 -24.42 2.32
N ASN A 337 -7.92 -25.26 2.25
CA ASN A 337 -6.82 -25.10 1.30
C ASN A 337 -6.60 -26.42 0.56
N PRO A 338 -6.72 -26.49 -0.79
CA PRO A 338 -6.44 -27.70 -1.54
C PRO A 338 -5.04 -28.29 -1.35
N ALA A 339 -4.08 -27.50 -0.85
CA ALA A 339 -2.75 -27.99 -0.45
C ALA A 339 -2.76 -28.83 0.84
N ASN A 340 -3.85 -28.82 1.63
CA ASN A 340 -4.04 -29.68 2.78
C ASN A 340 -4.44 -31.07 2.29
N VAL A 341 -3.44 -31.88 1.99
CA VAL A 341 -3.56 -33.28 1.60
C VAL A 341 -2.96 -34.18 2.68
N VAL A 342 -3.35 -35.45 2.64
CA VAL A 342 -2.86 -36.50 3.54
C VAL A 342 -2.13 -37.56 2.71
N PRO A 343 -1.24 -38.37 3.32
CA PRO A 343 -0.61 -39.50 2.62
C PRO A 343 -1.63 -40.36 1.86
N GLY A 344 -1.24 -40.83 0.68
CA GLY A 344 -2.13 -41.53 -0.26
C GLY A 344 -2.98 -40.63 -1.16
N TRP A 345 -2.94 -39.31 -0.96
CA TRP A 345 -3.52 -38.31 -1.86
C TRP A 345 -2.44 -37.35 -2.34
N ASP A 346 -2.39 -37.11 -3.65
CA ASP A 346 -1.44 -36.19 -4.26
C ASP A 346 -2.13 -35.28 -5.29
N ILE A 347 -1.44 -34.23 -5.72
CA ILE A 347 -1.97 -33.16 -6.57
C ILE A 347 -1.62 -33.40 -8.03
N SER A 348 -2.64 -33.35 -8.90
CA SER A 348 -2.46 -33.44 -10.35
C SER A 348 -1.78 -32.18 -10.94
N PRO A 349 -1.14 -32.26 -12.11
CA PRO A 349 -0.54 -31.12 -12.79
C PRO A 349 -1.55 -30.19 -13.49
N ASP A 350 -2.84 -30.29 -13.18
CA ASP A 350 -3.83 -29.31 -13.65
C ASP A 350 -3.38 -27.88 -13.27
N PRO A 351 -3.14 -26.99 -14.25
CA PRO A 351 -2.60 -25.65 -14.00
C PRO A 351 -3.49 -24.81 -13.08
N LEU A 352 -4.81 -25.03 -13.11
CA LEU A 352 -5.75 -24.35 -12.23
C LEU A 352 -5.69 -24.91 -10.80
N LEU A 353 -5.56 -26.22 -10.63
CA LEU A 353 -5.39 -26.80 -9.31
C LEU A 353 -4.08 -26.33 -8.68
N GLN A 354 -3.01 -26.27 -9.46
CA GLN A 354 -1.67 -25.86 -9.02
C GLN A 354 -1.62 -24.45 -8.42
N ILE A 355 -2.28 -23.43 -9.01
CA ILE A 355 -2.30 -22.10 -8.37
C ILE A 355 -3.07 -22.12 -7.05
N ARG A 356 -4.13 -22.93 -6.97
CA ARG A 356 -5.05 -22.90 -5.83
C ARG A 356 -4.34 -23.37 -4.57
N LEU A 357 -3.34 -24.24 -4.69
CA LEU A 357 -2.45 -24.63 -3.60
C LEU A 357 -1.80 -23.43 -2.90
N PHE A 358 -1.42 -22.42 -3.68
CA PHE A 358 -0.81 -21.19 -3.16
C PHE A 358 -1.86 -20.15 -2.75
N ALA A 359 -2.82 -19.87 -3.64
CA ALA A 359 -3.74 -18.74 -3.50
C ALA A 359 -4.59 -18.81 -2.21
N TYR A 360 -5.04 -20.01 -1.83
CA TYR A 360 -5.84 -20.21 -0.62
C TYR A 360 -5.01 -19.95 0.65
N GLY A 361 -3.80 -20.50 0.74
CA GLY A 361 -2.92 -20.29 1.88
C GLY A 361 -2.54 -18.82 2.07
N ASP A 362 -2.30 -18.09 0.98
CA ASP A 362 -1.96 -16.65 1.04
C ASP A 362 -3.15 -15.80 1.52
N THR A 363 -4.32 -15.96 0.92
CA THR A 363 -5.51 -15.18 1.30
C THR A 363 -5.96 -15.47 2.74
N GLN A 364 -5.78 -16.70 3.22
CA GLN A 364 -6.08 -17.07 4.62
C GLN A 364 -5.18 -16.35 5.61
N ARG A 365 -3.89 -16.20 5.33
CA ARG A 365 -2.96 -15.45 6.19
C ARG A 365 -3.33 -13.97 6.28
N TYR A 366 -3.79 -13.38 5.18
CA TYR A 366 -4.29 -12.00 5.16
C TYR A 366 -5.62 -11.86 5.94
N ARG A 367 -6.57 -12.75 5.68
CA ARG A 367 -7.94 -12.65 6.20
C ARG A 367 -8.06 -12.99 7.68
N LEU A 368 -7.36 -14.03 8.13
CA LEU A 368 -7.48 -14.61 9.47
C LEU A 368 -6.22 -14.45 10.32
N GLY A 369 -5.09 -14.09 9.70
CA GLY A 369 -3.78 -14.05 10.35
C GLY A 369 -2.92 -15.27 10.06
N VAL A 370 -1.62 -15.15 10.38
CA VAL A 370 -0.60 -16.16 10.07
C VAL A 370 -0.77 -17.48 10.83
N ASN A 371 -1.45 -17.45 11.98
CA ASN A 371 -1.71 -18.60 12.86
C ASN A 371 -3.17 -19.09 12.77
N ASN A 372 -3.83 -18.88 11.62
CA ASN A 372 -5.24 -19.26 11.42
C ASN A 372 -5.52 -20.77 11.52
N ASP A 373 -4.51 -21.60 11.36
CA ASP A 373 -4.53 -23.05 11.56
C ASP A 373 -4.66 -23.45 13.03
N GLN A 374 -4.36 -22.55 13.97
CA GLN A 374 -4.58 -22.80 15.39
C GLN A 374 -6.03 -22.54 15.81
N LEU A 375 -6.83 -21.88 14.97
CA LEU A 375 -8.24 -21.61 15.25
C LEU A 375 -9.03 -22.92 15.38
N PRO A 376 -10.03 -23.02 16.29
CA PRO A 376 -10.69 -24.28 16.61
C PRO A 376 -11.25 -25.06 15.42
N THR A 377 -11.79 -24.36 14.42
CA THR A 377 -12.37 -24.99 13.22
C THR A 377 -11.30 -25.47 12.21
N ASN A 378 -10.10 -24.88 12.24
CA ASN A 378 -9.02 -25.16 11.27
C ASN A 378 -7.95 -26.11 11.83
N ARG A 379 -7.86 -26.23 13.15
CA ARG A 379 -6.88 -27.04 13.85
C ARG A 379 -7.04 -28.53 13.50
N PRO A 380 -5.94 -29.27 13.20
CA PRO A 380 -5.99 -30.71 13.07
C PRO A 380 -6.35 -31.42 14.38
N CYS A 381 -7.10 -32.52 14.28
CA CYS A 381 -7.33 -33.44 15.40
C CYS A 381 -6.09 -34.32 15.69
N SER A 382 -5.26 -34.55 14.68
CA SER A 382 -4.02 -35.28 14.81
C SER A 382 -2.96 -34.49 15.60
N TYR A 383 -1.94 -35.20 16.08
CA TYR A 383 -0.80 -34.56 16.74
C TYR A 383 -0.05 -33.68 15.74
N VAL A 384 0.07 -32.39 16.07
CA VAL A 384 0.80 -31.40 15.25
C VAL A 384 2.11 -31.05 15.95
N PHE A 385 3.23 -31.32 15.28
CA PHE A 385 4.56 -30.88 15.72
C PHE A 385 5.33 -30.29 14.56
N SER A 386 5.37 -28.95 14.51
CA SER A 386 6.13 -28.20 13.52
C SER A 386 7.05 -27.20 14.23
N PRO A 387 8.21 -27.65 14.73
CA PRO A 387 9.09 -26.83 15.57
C PRO A 387 9.61 -25.57 14.86
N THR A 388 9.68 -25.60 13.53
CA THR A 388 10.14 -24.49 12.69
C THR A 388 9.11 -23.37 12.55
N ARG A 389 7.82 -23.64 12.80
CA ARG A 389 6.75 -22.65 12.69
C ARG A 389 6.44 -22.06 14.07
N ARG A 390 7.00 -20.87 14.34
CA ARG A 390 6.94 -20.18 15.64
C ARG A 390 6.41 -18.76 15.50
N ASP A 391 6.01 -18.20 16.64
CA ASP A 391 5.61 -16.80 16.80
C ASP A 391 4.43 -16.40 15.90
N GLY A 392 4.43 -15.20 15.32
CA GLY A 392 3.29 -14.67 14.58
C GLY A 392 2.19 -14.10 15.48
N ALA A 393 1.36 -13.22 14.91
CA ALA A 393 0.27 -12.59 15.66
C ALA A 393 -0.74 -13.64 16.16
N TYR A 394 -1.21 -13.45 17.40
CA TYR A 394 -2.19 -14.33 18.06
C TYR A 394 -1.79 -15.81 18.10
N ASN A 395 -0.51 -16.10 18.38
CA ASN A 395 -0.05 -17.46 18.60
C ASN A 395 -0.58 -18.02 19.93
N MET A 396 -1.37 -19.08 19.86
CA MET A 396 -1.95 -19.82 20.99
C MET A 396 -1.11 -21.04 21.39
N THR A 397 -0.28 -21.57 20.48
CA THR A 397 0.57 -22.74 20.71
C THR A 397 1.98 -22.51 20.12
N ASN A 398 2.95 -22.11 20.96
CA ASN A 398 4.31 -21.76 20.51
C ASN A 398 5.39 -22.81 20.89
N TYR A 399 5.01 -24.09 21.05
CA TYR A 399 5.89 -25.23 21.38
C TYR A 399 6.89 -25.01 22.54
N ALA A 400 6.58 -24.09 23.47
CA ALA A 400 7.38 -23.75 24.65
C ALA A 400 8.90 -23.66 24.36
N ASN A 401 9.71 -24.48 25.05
CA ASN A 401 11.17 -24.53 24.92
C ASN A 401 11.67 -25.53 23.85
N ALA A 402 10.78 -26.11 23.03
CA ALA A 402 11.21 -26.97 21.94
C ALA A 402 12.12 -26.19 20.99
N ARG A 403 13.14 -26.86 20.44
CA ARG A 403 14.05 -26.28 19.46
C ARG A 403 13.26 -25.77 18.26
N ASN A 404 13.68 -24.65 17.67
CA ASN A 404 13.00 -24.01 16.53
C ASN A 404 13.67 -24.28 15.17
N TYR A 405 14.56 -25.26 15.11
CA TYR A 405 15.23 -25.76 13.91
C TYR A 405 15.25 -27.29 13.95
N ILE A 406 15.46 -27.92 12.79
CA ILE A 406 15.54 -29.39 12.66
C ILE A 406 17.02 -29.79 12.66
N ARG A 407 17.44 -30.66 13.59
CA ARG A 407 18.78 -31.27 13.59
C ARG A 407 18.78 -32.55 12.75
N SER A 408 19.94 -32.95 12.25
CA SER A 408 20.11 -34.14 11.41
C SER A 408 19.69 -35.46 12.06
N ASP A 409 19.56 -35.51 13.39
CA ASP A 409 19.15 -36.68 14.17
C ASP A 409 17.75 -36.56 14.81
N ASP A 410 17.01 -35.48 14.54
CA ASP A 410 15.66 -35.24 15.08
C ASP A 410 14.59 -36.11 14.38
N ASN A 411 14.89 -36.70 13.22
CA ASN A 411 13.96 -37.52 12.44
C ASN A 411 14.44 -38.97 12.35
N LYS A 412 14.25 -39.77 13.42
CA LYS A 412 14.74 -41.16 13.46
C LYS A 412 13.85 -42.17 12.71
N ASN A 413 12.56 -41.88 12.57
CA ASN A 413 11.60 -42.75 11.89
C ASN A 413 10.75 -41.91 10.91
N PRO A 414 10.98 -41.98 9.59
CA PRO A 414 10.03 -41.44 8.63
C PRO A 414 8.67 -42.16 8.77
N PRO A 415 7.54 -41.53 8.40
CA PRO A 415 6.26 -42.22 8.34
C PRO A 415 6.34 -43.44 7.42
N ASP A 416 5.66 -44.52 7.76
CA ASP A 416 5.70 -45.81 7.02
C ASP A 416 5.28 -45.68 5.53
N HIS A 417 4.62 -44.58 5.14
CA HIS A 417 3.95 -44.39 3.85
C HIS A 417 4.16 -42.98 3.26
N TYR A 418 5.38 -42.46 3.24
CA TYR A 418 5.70 -41.17 2.60
C TYR A 418 6.25 -41.40 1.19
N ASN A 419 5.39 -41.32 0.17
CA ASN A 419 5.78 -41.48 -1.23
C ASN A 419 5.72 -40.14 -1.99
N ILE A 420 6.73 -39.84 -2.79
CA ILE A 420 6.86 -38.60 -3.57
C ILE A 420 6.47 -38.93 -5.02
N SER A 421 5.63 -38.10 -5.64
CA SER A 421 5.22 -38.24 -7.05
C SER A 421 6.41 -38.28 -8.03
N PHE A 422 6.44 -39.31 -8.89
CA PHE A 422 7.47 -39.56 -9.90
C PHE A 422 7.06 -39.15 -11.33
N LEU A 423 6.13 -38.20 -11.52
CA LEU A 423 5.78 -37.74 -12.87
C LEU A 423 7.04 -37.27 -13.61
N GLY A 424 7.41 -37.98 -14.67
CA GLY A 424 8.55 -37.66 -15.52
C GLY A 424 8.21 -36.52 -16.47
N TRP A 425 8.93 -35.40 -16.35
CA TRP A 425 8.72 -34.23 -17.21
C TRP A 425 9.84 -34.13 -18.24
N SER A 426 9.50 -34.08 -19.53
CA SER A 426 10.43 -33.78 -20.62
C SER A 426 9.87 -32.68 -21.50
N GLY A 427 10.60 -31.58 -21.70
CA GLY A 427 10.15 -30.47 -22.55
C GLY A 427 11.00 -29.22 -22.40
N LYS A 428 10.69 -28.21 -23.21
CA LYS A 428 11.26 -26.86 -23.08
C LYS A 428 10.30 -25.98 -22.28
N LEU A 429 10.85 -25.00 -21.57
CA LEU A 429 10.05 -23.98 -20.91
C LEU A 429 9.43 -23.06 -21.96
N GLU A 430 8.10 -23.07 -22.08
CA GLU A 430 7.37 -22.29 -23.07
C GLU A 430 6.28 -21.40 -22.45
N ARG A 431 5.91 -20.33 -23.15
CA ARG A 431 4.68 -19.57 -22.84
C ARG A 431 3.55 -20.25 -23.59
N PHE A 432 2.79 -21.06 -22.88
CA PHE A 432 1.74 -21.86 -23.47
C PHE A 432 0.37 -21.21 -23.27
N LYS A 433 -0.43 -21.14 -24.35
CA LYS A 433 -1.84 -20.75 -24.33
C LYS A 433 -2.58 -21.78 -25.17
N ASN A 434 -3.56 -22.45 -24.58
CA ASN A 434 -4.42 -23.38 -25.33
C ASN A 434 -5.15 -22.65 -26.47
N THR A 435 -5.12 -23.23 -27.67
CA THR A 435 -5.96 -22.83 -28.79
C THR A 435 -7.40 -23.25 -28.51
N VAL A 436 -8.37 -22.41 -28.87
CA VAL A 436 -9.80 -22.79 -28.80
C VAL A 436 -10.13 -23.50 -30.11
N ASP A 437 -10.66 -24.70 -30.03
CA ASP A 437 -11.06 -25.51 -31.19
C ASP A 437 -12.57 -25.80 -31.20
N THR A 438 -13.05 -26.47 -32.24
CA THR A 438 -14.48 -26.84 -32.32
C THR A 438 -14.88 -27.88 -31.27
N THR A 439 -13.93 -28.70 -30.80
CA THR A 439 -14.17 -29.76 -29.80
C THR A 439 -14.50 -29.18 -28.42
N ASP A 440 -14.01 -27.97 -28.13
CA ASP A 440 -14.38 -27.21 -26.92
C ASP A 440 -15.89 -26.92 -26.83
N TYR A 441 -16.60 -26.88 -27.95
CA TYR A 441 -18.04 -26.57 -28.00
C TYR A 441 -18.94 -27.82 -28.02
N GLU A 442 -18.42 -28.99 -28.39
CA GLU A 442 -19.18 -30.23 -28.49
C GLU A 442 -19.83 -30.62 -27.16
N GLN A 443 -19.03 -30.61 -26.08
CA GLN A 443 -19.52 -30.96 -24.74
C GLN A 443 -20.60 -29.99 -24.23
N CYS A 444 -20.58 -28.73 -24.68
CA CYS A 444 -21.58 -27.72 -24.34
C CYS A 444 -22.95 -28.03 -24.96
N TYR A 445 -22.96 -28.46 -26.23
CA TYR A 445 -24.20 -28.82 -26.91
C TYR A 445 -24.77 -30.15 -26.41
N ASP A 446 -23.91 -31.13 -26.16
CA ASP A 446 -24.31 -32.40 -25.52
C ASP A 446 -24.95 -32.16 -24.16
N HIS A 447 -24.41 -31.19 -23.41
CA HIS A 447 -24.99 -30.80 -22.16
C HIS A 447 -26.39 -30.21 -22.34
N TYR A 448 -26.59 -29.32 -23.31
CA TYR A 448 -27.92 -28.78 -23.66
C TYR A 448 -28.94 -29.85 -24.05
N LYS A 449 -28.51 -30.88 -24.79
CA LYS A 449 -29.35 -32.02 -25.15
C LYS A 449 -29.71 -32.90 -23.96
N SER A 450 -28.82 -33.03 -22.98
CA SER A 450 -29.05 -33.89 -21.79
C SER A 450 -30.07 -33.35 -20.79
N MET A 451 -30.50 -32.09 -20.95
CA MET A 451 -31.41 -31.37 -20.05
C MET A 451 -32.88 -31.82 -20.21
N THR A 452 -33.70 -31.74 -19.15
CA THR A 452 -35.16 -31.94 -19.29
C THR A 452 -35.79 -30.85 -20.17
N PRO A 453 -36.93 -31.10 -20.82
CA PRO A 453 -37.63 -30.09 -21.63
C PRO A 453 -37.93 -28.80 -20.85
N LYS A 454 -38.25 -28.92 -19.56
CA LYS A 454 -38.47 -27.77 -18.65
C LYS A 454 -37.19 -26.95 -18.47
N LEU A 455 -36.06 -27.61 -18.27
CA LEU A 455 -34.76 -26.95 -18.10
C LEU A 455 -34.28 -26.29 -19.41
N GLN A 456 -34.51 -26.92 -20.57
CA GLN A 456 -34.23 -26.29 -21.88
C GLN A 456 -35.09 -25.04 -22.10
N ALA A 457 -36.39 -25.12 -21.78
CA ALA A 457 -37.31 -23.99 -21.88
C ALA A 457 -36.91 -22.82 -20.96
N ASN A 458 -36.35 -23.11 -19.78
CA ASN A 458 -35.84 -22.10 -18.86
C ASN A 458 -34.46 -21.55 -19.26
N PHE A 459 -33.62 -22.32 -19.94
CA PHE A 459 -32.26 -21.91 -20.31
C PHE A 459 -32.24 -20.66 -21.19
N ILE A 460 -33.04 -20.67 -22.26
CA ILE A 460 -33.12 -19.56 -23.24
C ILE A 460 -33.47 -18.22 -22.58
N PRO A 461 -34.58 -18.07 -21.81
CA PRO A 461 -34.91 -16.81 -21.15
C PRO A 461 -33.90 -16.43 -20.05
N ASN A 462 -33.22 -17.38 -19.41
CA ASN A 462 -32.17 -17.09 -18.43
C ASN A 462 -30.95 -16.43 -19.06
N VAL A 463 -30.50 -16.95 -20.21
CA VAL A 463 -29.39 -16.36 -20.98
C VAL A 463 -29.80 -15.00 -21.52
N ALA A 464 -30.99 -14.90 -22.12
CA ALA A 464 -31.53 -13.63 -22.62
C ALA A 464 -31.65 -12.57 -21.51
N ALA A 465 -32.13 -12.92 -20.33
CA ALA A 465 -32.21 -12.02 -19.19
C ALA A 465 -30.83 -11.49 -18.77
N SER A 466 -29.83 -12.37 -18.70
CA SER A 466 -28.46 -12.03 -18.32
C SER A 466 -27.77 -11.13 -19.36
N LEU A 467 -28.03 -11.36 -20.65
CA LEU A 467 -27.46 -10.58 -21.75
C LEU A 467 -28.19 -9.25 -22.00
N SER A 468 -29.47 -9.14 -21.61
CA SER A 468 -30.31 -7.96 -21.93
C SER A 468 -29.81 -6.64 -21.36
N THR A 469 -28.97 -6.67 -20.33
CA THR A 469 -28.33 -5.50 -19.71
C THR A 469 -26.89 -5.27 -20.20
N ALA A 470 -26.33 -6.18 -20.99
CA ALA A 470 -24.97 -6.07 -21.52
C ALA A 470 -24.89 -5.07 -22.68
N GLN A 471 -23.67 -4.62 -23.00
CA GLN A 471 -23.44 -3.80 -24.20
C GLN A 471 -23.74 -4.60 -25.47
N ILE A 472 -24.23 -3.92 -26.51
CA ILE A 472 -24.60 -4.54 -27.80
C ILE A 472 -23.46 -5.39 -28.36
N VAL A 473 -22.22 -4.89 -28.32
CA VAL A 473 -21.03 -5.65 -28.77
C VAL A 473 -20.84 -6.96 -27.99
N THR A 474 -21.16 -6.96 -26.70
CA THR A 474 -21.07 -8.17 -25.86
C THR A 474 -22.20 -9.14 -26.17
N GLN A 475 -23.41 -8.62 -26.44
CA GLN A 475 -24.55 -9.42 -26.87
C GLN A 475 -24.22 -10.14 -28.18
N ASP A 476 -23.75 -9.41 -29.20
CA ASP A 476 -23.42 -9.96 -30.52
C ASP A 476 -22.33 -11.05 -30.43
N LYS A 477 -21.23 -10.77 -29.73
CA LYS A 477 -20.15 -11.75 -29.51
C LYS A 477 -20.63 -12.99 -28.74
N SER A 478 -21.52 -12.83 -27.76
CA SER A 478 -22.09 -13.96 -27.03
C SER A 478 -22.95 -14.83 -27.94
N ILE A 479 -23.74 -14.23 -28.83
CA ILE A 479 -24.53 -14.95 -29.83
C ILE A 479 -23.61 -15.67 -30.83
N GLU A 480 -22.50 -15.04 -31.26
CA GLU A 480 -21.48 -15.71 -32.10
C GLU A 480 -20.92 -16.97 -31.44
N ILE A 481 -20.62 -16.92 -30.13
CA ILE A 481 -20.19 -18.10 -29.38
C ILE A 481 -21.29 -19.18 -29.36
N PHE A 482 -22.55 -18.80 -29.11
CA PHE A 482 -23.66 -19.77 -29.17
C PHE A 482 -23.85 -20.36 -30.57
N LYS A 483 -23.55 -19.63 -31.65
CA LYS A 483 -23.57 -20.18 -33.01
C LYS A 483 -22.52 -21.27 -33.23
N LEU A 484 -21.34 -21.15 -32.59
CA LEU A 484 -20.31 -22.19 -32.62
C LEU A 484 -20.76 -23.46 -31.88
N ILE A 485 -21.64 -23.33 -30.88
CA ILE A 485 -22.27 -24.47 -30.19
C ILE A 485 -23.38 -25.09 -31.06
N ASN A 486 -24.37 -24.28 -31.47
CA ASN A 486 -25.46 -24.68 -32.36
C ASN A 486 -26.21 -23.46 -32.91
N GLY A 487 -26.37 -23.39 -34.23
CA GLY A 487 -27.04 -22.26 -34.90
C GLY A 487 -28.51 -22.04 -34.47
N GLU A 488 -29.30 -23.12 -34.37
CA GLU A 488 -30.71 -23.02 -34.00
C GLU A 488 -30.91 -22.53 -32.55
N LEU A 489 -30.06 -23.00 -31.62
CA LEU A 489 -30.05 -22.53 -30.25
C LEU A 489 -29.70 -21.04 -30.17
N ALA A 490 -28.71 -20.60 -30.94
CA ALA A 490 -28.30 -19.20 -31.00
C ALA A 490 -29.45 -18.30 -31.50
N ASP A 491 -30.18 -18.73 -32.53
CA ASP A 491 -31.32 -17.99 -33.07
C ASP A 491 -32.47 -17.88 -32.05
N LYS A 492 -32.75 -18.96 -31.31
CA LYS A 492 -33.73 -18.95 -30.22
C LYS A 492 -33.33 -17.97 -29.10
N ILE A 493 -32.05 -17.95 -28.71
CA ILE A 493 -31.52 -17.01 -27.71
C ILE A 493 -31.62 -15.58 -28.22
N LYS A 494 -31.25 -15.32 -29.48
CA LYS A 494 -31.34 -14.00 -30.10
C LYS A 494 -32.77 -13.46 -30.08
N LYS A 495 -33.75 -14.27 -30.52
CA LYS A 495 -35.17 -13.88 -30.52
C LYS A 495 -35.69 -13.58 -29.10
N ALA A 496 -35.30 -14.39 -28.12
CA ALA A 496 -35.66 -14.17 -26.72
C ALA A 496 -35.01 -12.90 -26.14
N LEU A 497 -33.76 -12.61 -26.52
CA LEU A 497 -33.03 -11.40 -26.13
C LEU A 497 -33.70 -10.14 -26.68
N GLU A 498 -34.02 -10.11 -27.97
CA GLU A 498 -34.72 -8.99 -28.62
C GLU A 498 -36.08 -8.72 -27.94
N SER A 499 -36.83 -9.79 -27.67
CA SER A 499 -38.12 -9.71 -26.97
C SER A 499 -37.96 -9.15 -25.55
N ARG A 500 -36.91 -9.54 -24.82
CA ARG A 500 -36.62 -9.06 -23.47
C ARG A 500 -36.19 -7.60 -23.46
N ILE A 501 -35.36 -7.17 -24.40
CA ILE A 501 -34.93 -5.77 -24.54
C ILE A 501 -36.16 -4.88 -24.82
N ALA A 502 -37.05 -5.30 -25.73
CA ALA A 502 -38.29 -4.58 -26.00
C ALA A 502 -39.18 -4.45 -24.75
N ALA A 503 -39.27 -5.51 -23.93
CA ALA A 503 -40.00 -5.47 -22.66
C ALA A 503 -39.38 -4.51 -21.63
N ASN A 504 -38.04 -4.51 -21.50
CA ASN A 504 -37.32 -3.60 -20.61
C ASN A 504 -37.53 -2.11 -21.01
N LYS A 505 -37.55 -1.81 -22.31
CA LYS A 505 -37.84 -0.45 -22.82
C LYS A 505 -39.25 0.02 -22.44
N ARG A 506 -40.26 -0.84 -22.55
CA ARG A 506 -41.63 -0.54 -22.12
C ARG A 506 -41.72 -0.29 -20.61
N LEU A 507 -41.02 -1.09 -19.80
CA LEU A 507 -40.98 -0.93 -18.34
C LEU A 507 -40.33 0.39 -17.91
N ALA A 508 -39.24 0.79 -18.56
CA ALA A 508 -38.56 2.05 -18.33
C ALA A 508 -39.44 3.27 -18.65
N GLN A 509 -40.23 3.20 -19.71
CA GLN A 509 -41.19 4.25 -20.07
C GLN A 509 -42.33 4.37 -19.04
N ALA A 510 -42.73 3.26 -18.41
CA ALA A 510 -43.82 3.21 -17.44
C ALA A 510 -43.40 3.53 -16.00
N THR A 511 -42.11 3.43 -15.67
CA THR A 511 -41.61 3.55 -14.28
C THR A 511 -40.55 4.64 -14.16
N PRO A 512 -40.84 5.78 -13.51
CA PRO A 512 -39.87 6.86 -13.33
C PRO A 512 -38.61 6.36 -12.59
N GLY A 513 -37.43 6.61 -13.16
CA GLY A 513 -36.14 6.23 -12.58
C GLY A 513 -35.61 4.84 -12.99
N VAL A 514 -36.36 4.05 -13.77
CA VAL A 514 -35.88 2.79 -14.35
C VAL A 514 -35.29 3.07 -15.73
N VAL A 515 -33.98 2.86 -15.89
CA VAL A 515 -33.30 2.99 -17.19
C VAL A 515 -33.48 1.70 -17.98
N ALA A 516 -34.00 1.79 -19.21
CA ALA A 516 -34.06 0.66 -20.12
C ALA A 516 -32.64 0.19 -20.43
N GLY A 517 -32.34 -1.07 -20.10
CA GLY A 517 -31.07 -1.68 -20.48
C GLY A 517 -30.81 -1.52 -22.00
N ALA A 518 -29.60 -1.03 -22.31
CA ALA A 518 -28.98 -0.89 -23.63
C ALA A 518 -29.24 0.39 -24.46
N GLU A 519 -29.91 1.44 -23.96
CA GLU A 519 -30.25 2.59 -24.83
C GLU A 519 -29.25 3.75 -24.95
N GLN A 520 -28.12 3.76 -24.24
CA GLN A 520 -27.03 4.68 -24.55
C GLN A 520 -25.66 4.05 -24.32
N PRO A 521 -24.65 4.36 -25.16
CA PRO A 521 -23.24 4.26 -24.78
C PRO A 521 -22.99 5.37 -23.76
N HIS A 522 -23.63 5.29 -22.59
CA HIS A 522 -23.14 6.05 -21.46
C HIS A 522 -21.71 5.56 -21.25
N GLU A 523 -20.77 6.51 -21.25
CA GLU A 523 -19.51 6.45 -20.51
C GLU A 523 -19.82 6.24 -19.02
N LEU A 524 -20.51 5.16 -18.68
CA LEU A 524 -20.61 4.67 -17.34
C LEU A 524 -19.36 3.84 -17.15
N SER A 525 -18.44 4.47 -16.43
CA SER A 525 -17.27 3.89 -15.80
C SER A 525 -17.68 2.76 -14.84
N TYR A 526 -18.27 1.69 -15.35
CA TYR A 526 -18.18 0.39 -14.72
C TYR A 526 -16.87 -0.22 -15.18
N VAL A 527 -15.80 0.18 -14.50
CA VAL A 527 -14.54 -0.55 -14.51
C VAL A 527 -14.87 -1.86 -13.76
N PRO A 528 -14.93 -3.03 -14.43
CA PRO A 528 -14.82 -4.27 -13.66
C PRO A 528 -13.53 -4.16 -12.85
N PRO A 529 -13.39 -4.75 -11.66
CA PRO A 529 -12.09 -4.87 -11.03
C PRO A 529 -11.21 -5.77 -11.92
N THR A 530 -10.69 -5.23 -13.01
CA THR A 530 -9.73 -5.87 -13.88
C THR A 530 -8.38 -5.69 -13.23
N ALA A 531 -7.88 -6.80 -12.70
CA ALA A 531 -6.45 -7.07 -12.77
C ALA A 531 -5.96 -6.70 -14.19
N PRO A 532 -4.90 -5.90 -14.33
CA PRO A 532 -4.43 -5.48 -15.64
C PRO A 532 -3.94 -6.67 -16.45
N ASP A 533 -4.50 -6.85 -17.65
CA ASP A 533 -3.90 -7.68 -18.71
C ASP A 533 -2.55 -7.05 -19.13
N PRO A 534 -1.43 -7.80 -19.11
CA PRO A 534 -0.14 -7.31 -19.58
C PRO A 534 -0.01 -7.13 -21.10
N PHE A 535 -1.02 -7.47 -21.91
CA PHE A 535 -0.90 -7.55 -23.37
C PHE A 535 -1.94 -6.75 -24.15
N THR A 536 -2.04 -5.44 -23.94
CA THR A 536 -2.60 -4.55 -24.98
C THR A 536 -1.77 -3.27 -25.11
N GLY A 537 -0.90 -3.26 -26.11
CA GLY A 537 -0.08 -2.10 -26.44
C GLY A 537 0.93 -2.33 -27.56
N VAL A 538 0.61 -3.16 -28.57
CA VAL A 538 1.36 -3.17 -29.82
C VAL A 538 0.38 -3.32 -30.99
N ASN A 539 0.07 -2.18 -31.63
CA ASN A 539 -0.45 -2.18 -32.99
C ASN A 539 0.72 -2.53 -33.92
N ILE A 540 0.82 -3.79 -34.34
CA ILE A 540 1.70 -4.17 -35.44
C ILE A 540 0.93 -3.89 -36.73
N SER A 541 1.29 -2.81 -37.42
CA SER A 541 0.90 -2.63 -38.81
C SER A 541 1.65 -3.65 -39.65
N LEU A 542 0.91 -4.57 -40.27
CA LEU A 542 1.42 -5.47 -41.30
C LEU A 542 1.96 -4.64 -42.47
N ARG A 543 3.28 -4.60 -42.62
CA ARG A 543 3.94 -4.27 -43.89
C ARG A 543 4.96 -5.35 -44.21
N ASN A 544 4.76 -5.95 -45.38
CA ASN A 544 5.61 -6.91 -46.06
C ASN A 544 7.10 -6.60 -45.92
N VAL A 545 7.89 -7.55 -45.42
CA VAL A 545 9.26 -7.75 -45.89
C VAL A 545 9.52 -9.26 -45.98
N SER A 546 9.89 -9.63 -47.19
CA SER A 546 10.28 -10.93 -47.70
C SER A 546 11.51 -11.52 -47.02
N ALA A 547 11.58 -12.85 -47.13
CA ALA A 547 12.68 -13.74 -46.78
C ALA A 547 14.10 -13.20 -47.07
N ALA A 548 15.00 -13.41 -46.11
CA ALA A 548 16.40 -13.79 -46.34
C ALA A 548 16.97 -14.33 -45.01
N GLY A 549 17.42 -15.58 -45.00
CA GLY A 549 18.05 -16.20 -43.84
C GLY A 549 19.53 -15.86 -43.72
N GLN A 550 20.12 -16.10 -42.55
CA GLN A 550 21.36 -16.86 -42.40
C GLN A 550 21.79 -16.97 -40.92
N GLU A 551 22.02 -18.22 -40.55
CA GLU A 551 22.91 -18.84 -39.57
C GLU A 551 23.69 -17.99 -38.55
N VAL A 552 23.68 -18.46 -37.30
CA VAL A 552 24.57 -18.07 -36.21
C VAL A 552 25.53 -19.24 -35.95
N PRO A 553 26.86 -19.06 -36.05
CA PRO A 553 27.83 -19.98 -35.48
C PRO A 553 28.38 -19.46 -34.13
N ASP A 554 28.07 -20.23 -33.11
CA ASP A 554 28.93 -20.82 -32.07
C ASP A 554 30.20 -20.14 -31.50
N GLU A 555 30.21 -20.27 -30.17
CA GLU A 555 31.30 -20.71 -29.29
C GLU A 555 32.46 -19.80 -28.87
N HIS A 556 32.49 -19.62 -27.54
CA HIS A 556 33.64 -19.84 -26.65
C HIS A 556 35.04 -19.38 -27.08
N LYS A 557 35.60 -18.45 -26.29
CA LYS A 557 36.81 -18.66 -25.44
C LYS A 557 37.10 -17.38 -24.65
N ARG A 558 37.07 -17.47 -23.31
CA ARG A 558 38.22 -17.35 -22.39
C ARG A 558 38.87 -15.96 -22.36
N ASP A 559 38.78 -15.31 -21.21
CA ASP A 559 39.82 -14.39 -20.75
C ASP A 559 40.56 -15.06 -19.58
N GLU A 560 41.86 -15.27 -19.74
CA GLU A 560 42.82 -15.27 -18.65
C GLU A 560 44.03 -14.41 -19.03
N ASN A 561 44.43 -13.57 -18.06
CA ASN A 561 45.75 -12.98 -17.83
C ASN A 561 46.25 -11.77 -18.62
N GLN A 562 46.16 -10.61 -17.94
CA GLN A 562 47.28 -9.75 -17.51
C GLN A 562 48.62 -9.80 -18.30
N LYS A 563 49.04 -8.67 -18.92
CA LYS A 563 50.14 -7.76 -18.49
C LYS A 563 50.66 -6.86 -19.63
N ALA A 564 50.97 -5.62 -19.23
CA ALA A 564 52.03 -4.70 -19.72
C ALA A 564 51.98 -4.10 -21.14
N SER A 565 52.04 -2.75 -21.15
CA SER A 565 52.33 -1.77 -22.21
C SER A 565 53.78 -1.88 -22.78
N PRO A 566 54.27 -1.04 -23.74
CA PRO A 566 53.64 0.03 -24.56
C PRO A 566 54.09 0.07 -26.07
N GLU A 567 53.61 1.09 -26.81
CA GLU A 567 54.15 1.72 -28.05
C GLU A 567 53.97 1.05 -29.43
N ALA A 568 53.09 1.62 -30.27
CA ALA A 568 53.41 2.45 -31.46
C ALA A 568 52.25 2.46 -32.50
N ASP A 569 51.68 3.65 -32.73
CA ASP A 569 50.80 4.04 -33.86
C ASP A 569 51.52 3.90 -35.23
N PRO A 570 50.86 3.92 -36.44
CA PRO A 570 49.65 4.70 -36.75
C PRO A 570 48.63 4.09 -37.77
N GLU A 571 47.49 4.78 -37.90
CA GLU A 571 46.58 4.85 -39.07
C GLU A 571 45.77 3.60 -39.50
N ARG A 572 44.51 3.51 -39.05
CA ARG A 572 43.34 3.82 -39.91
C ARG A 572 42.03 3.86 -39.11
N SER A 573 41.30 4.92 -39.38
CA SER A 573 39.97 5.32 -38.91
C SER A 573 38.85 4.27 -39.08
N GLY A 574 37.98 4.17 -38.08
CA GLY A 574 36.61 3.65 -38.24
C GLY A 574 36.06 2.98 -36.98
N ASN A 575 35.71 3.73 -35.95
CA ASN A 575 35.07 3.19 -34.73
C ASN A 575 33.53 3.32 -34.85
N PRO A 576 32.74 2.23 -34.79
CA PRO A 576 31.29 2.30 -34.64
C PRO A 576 30.90 1.96 -33.19
N SER A 577 30.67 2.99 -32.36
CA SER A 577 29.87 2.84 -31.15
C SER A 577 29.13 4.14 -30.83
N GLY A 578 27.89 4.25 -31.32
CA GLY A 578 26.97 5.32 -30.95
C GLY A 578 26.48 5.16 -29.51
N ARG A 579 27.20 5.75 -28.55
CA ARG A 579 26.66 6.20 -27.27
C ARG A 579 26.95 7.69 -27.21
N GLU A 580 25.92 8.53 -27.30
CA GLU A 580 26.06 9.98 -27.16
C GLU A 580 26.61 10.32 -25.77
N GLU A 581 27.90 10.68 -25.71
CA GLU A 581 28.48 11.34 -24.56
C GLU A 581 27.78 12.70 -24.37
N ALA A 582 27.19 12.93 -23.20
CA ALA A 582 26.57 14.21 -22.87
C ALA A 582 27.64 15.32 -22.88
N GLN A 583 27.65 16.15 -23.92
CA GLN A 583 28.58 17.26 -24.07
C GLN A 583 28.28 18.36 -23.02
N TYR A 584 29.07 18.43 -21.96
CA TYR A 584 28.94 19.45 -20.91
C TYR A 584 29.47 20.81 -21.40
N SER A 585 28.75 21.90 -21.11
CA SER A 585 29.20 23.25 -21.47
C SER A 585 30.41 23.68 -20.63
N SER A 586 31.54 23.97 -21.28
CA SER A 586 32.75 24.50 -20.64
C SER A 586 33.05 25.93 -21.11
N GLY A 587 33.57 26.79 -20.23
CA GLY A 587 34.01 28.15 -20.55
C GLY A 587 33.26 29.27 -19.82
N ILE A 588 33.42 30.52 -20.26
CA ILE A 588 32.84 31.70 -19.60
C ILE A 588 31.30 31.68 -19.56
N ARG A 589 30.65 31.10 -20.58
CA ARG A 589 29.19 30.92 -20.63
C ARG A 589 28.66 30.06 -19.50
N PHE A 590 29.42 29.04 -19.09
CA PHE A 590 29.07 28.18 -17.96
C PHE A 590 29.10 28.96 -16.63
N HIS A 591 30.17 29.74 -16.39
CA HIS A 591 30.28 30.56 -15.19
C HIS A 591 29.19 31.63 -15.13
N LEU A 592 28.87 32.24 -16.26
CA LEU A 592 27.75 33.19 -16.38
C LEU A 592 26.40 32.52 -16.11
N ALA A 593 26.17 31.30 -16.60
CA ALA A 593 24.95 30.55 -16.30
C ALA A 593 24.81 30.22 -14.80
N VAL A 594 25.89 29.78 -14.15
CA VAL A 594 25.90 29.53 -12.69
C VAL A 594 25.67 30.82 -11.91
N ALA A 595 26.28 31.94 -12.32
CA ALA A 595 26.07 33.24 -11.70
C ALA A 595 24.60 33.69 -11.79
N THR A 596 23.96 33.53 -12.94
CA THR A 596 22.53 33.83 -13.12
C THR A 596 21.63 33.00 -12.19
N LEU A 597 21.91 31.70 -12.04
CA LEU A 597 21.18 30.83 -11.09
C LEU A 597 21.39 31.27 -9.63
N CYS A 598 22.61 31.67 -9.27
CA CYS A 598 22.93 32.19 -7.94
C CYS A 598 22.19 33.50 -7.66
N LEU A 599 22.13 34.42 -8.63
CA LEU A 599 21.38 35.67 -8.51
C LEU A 599 19.87 35.42 -8.37
N GLY A 600 19.31 34.45 -9.11
CA GLY A 600 17.90 34.04 -8.98
C GLY A 600 17.57 33.48 -7.59
N ILE A 601 18.44 32.61 -7.06
CA ILE A 601 18.29 32.10 -5.69
C ILE A 601 18.51 33.19 -4.64
N PHE A 602 19.45 34.11 -4.88
CA PHE A 602 19.68 35.25 -4.01
C PHE A 602 18.42 36.11 -3.90
N LEU A 603 17.81 36.50 -5.03
CA LEU A 603 16.58 37.30 -5.05
C LEU A 603 15.41 36.62 -4.31
N THR A 604 15.17 35.34 -4.61
CA THR A 604 14.07 34.57 -3.99
C THR A 604 14.27 34.35 -2.50
N THR A 605 15.51 34.10 -2.06
CA THR A 605 15.84 33.91 -0.65
C THR A 605 15.83 35.23 0.12
N MET A 606 16.35 36.30 -0.47
CA MET A 606 16.33 37.65 0.11
C MET A 606 14.88 38.06 0.40
N ARG A 607 13.96 37.72 -0.51
CA ARG A 607 12.52 37.94 -0.34
C ARG A 607 11.90 37.18 0.82
N LEU A 608 12.28 35.91 0.99
CA LEU A 608 11.86 35.12 2.16
C LEU A 608 12.32 35.78 3.47
N CYS A 609 13.44 36.52 3.43
CA CYS A 609 14.06 37.13 4.61
C CYS A 609 13.71 38.61 4.82
N PHE A 610 13.11 39.30 3.82
CA PHE A 610 12.58 40.67 3.97
C PHE A 610 11.46 40.77 5.01
N PHE A 611 10.74 39.68 5.21
CA PHE A 611 9.88 39.49 6.37
C PHE A 611 10.56 38.42 7.20
N PRO A 612 11.27 38.78 8.27
CA PRO A 612 11.71 37.77 9.22
C PRO A 612 10.44 37.08 9.69
N GLY A 613 10.21 35.87 9.18
CA GLY A 613 9.18 35.00 9.70
C GLY A 613 9.38 34.98 11.20
N GLN A 614 8.34 35.44 11.90
CA GLN A 614 8.08 35.35 13.32
C GLN A 614 8.42 36.54 14.26
N HIS A 615 9.43 37.40 14.04
CA HIS A 615 9.94 38.16 15.22
C HIS A 615 10.15 39.67 15.13
N ASP A 616 9.94 40.31 13.98
CA ASP A 616 10.00 41.78 13.95
C ASP A 616 8.63 42.41 14.17
N HIS A 617 8.47 43.09 15.32
CA HIS A 617 7.22 43.67 15.79
C HIS A 617 6.90 45.02 15.14
N ARG A 618 7.90 45.77 14.67
CA ARG A 618 7.66 47.11 14.09
C ARG A 618 7.11 47.05 12.67
N HIS A 619 7.60 46.12 11.84
CA HIS A 619 7.10 45.93 10.48
C HIS A 619 5.64 45.47 10.43
N ARG A 620 5.23 44.61 11.37
CA ARG A 620 3.84 44.13 11.48
C ARG A 620 2.91 45.19 12.04
N ALA A 621 3.39 46.01 12.98
CA ALA A 621 2.67 47.17 13.47
C ALA A 621 2.39 48.16 12.33
N TYR A 622 3.39 48.57 11.52
CA TYR A 622 3.15 49.51 10.41
C TYR A 622 2.09 49.04 9.40
N ILE A 623 2.16 47.77 8.94
CA ILE A 623 1.19 47.23 7.96
C ILE A 623 -0.18 47.02 8.61
N SER A 624 -0.21 46.52 9.85
CA SER A 624 -1.47 46.30 10.59
C SER A 624 -2.13 47.61 11.01
N ASP A 625 -1.36 48.65 11.31
CA ASP A 625 -1.83 49.99 11.65
C ASP A 625 -2.37 50.68 10.40
N GLU A 626 -1.72 50.50 9.24
CA GLU A 626 -2.20 51.04 7.95
C GLU A 626 -3.45 50.32 7.42
N PHE A 627 -3.58 49.00 7.65
CA PHE A 627 -4.74 48.21 7.20
C PHE A 627 -5.80 47.95 8.27
N HIS A 628 -5.60 48.43 9.50
CA HIS A 628 -6.47 48.22 10.66
C HIS A 628 -6.87 46.73 10.89
N SER A 629 -6.00 45.77 10.56
CA SER A 629 -6.30 44.32 10.65
C SER A 629 -5.24 43.54 11.43
N LEU A 630 -5.31 43.61 12.75
CA LEU A 630 -4.44 42.86 13.67
C LEU A 630 -4.63 41.33 13.56
N LYS A 631 -5.81 40.87 13.12
CA LYS A 631 -6.13 39.44 13.00
C LYS A 631 -5.40 38.76 11.84
N ASP A 632 -5.08 39.50 10.78
CA ASP A 632 -4.48 38.95 9.55
C ASP A 632 -2.94 38.89 9.59
N VAL A 633 -2.34 39.45 10.63
CA VAL A 633 -0.88 39.61 10.77
C VAL A 633 -0.11 38.29 10.66
N GLY A 634 -0.68 37.19 11.19
CA GLY A 634 -0.09 35.85 11.10
C GLY A 634 -0.07 35.30 9.67
N TRP A 635 -1.03 35.67 8.83
CA TRP A 635 -1.15 35.20 7.45
C TRP A 635 -0.13 35.86 6.52
N TYR A 636 0.29 37.11 6.79
CA TYR A 636 1.27 37.82 5.97
C TYR A 636 2.61 37.09 5.82
N SER A 637 3.03 36.28 6.81
CA SER A 637 4.25 35.47 6.72
C SER A 637 3.96 34.02 6.30
N SER A 638 2.90 33.44 6.86
CA SER A 638 2.59 32.02 6.72
C SER A 638 2.15 31.64 5.30
N VAL A 639 1.35 32.48 4.63
CA VAL A 639 0.79 32.17 3.31
C VAL A 639 1.86 32.00 2.23
N TYR A 640 2.92 32.82 2.26
CA TYR A 640 4.02 32.70 1.32
C TYR A 640 4.75 31.35 1.45
N THR A 641 5.07 30.96 2.68
CA THR A 641 5.74 29.69 2.98
C THR A 641 4.83 28.49 2.71
N MET A 642 3.53 28.60 2.99
CA MET A 642 2.53 27.59 2.63
C MET A 642 2.42 27.42 1.12
N ALA A 643 2.32 28.51 0.36
CA ALA A 643 2.27 28.46 -1.10
C ALA A 643 3.52 27.78 -1.68
N ILE A 644 4.70 28.08 -1.12
CA ILE A 644 5.94 27.39 -1.48
C ILE A 644 5.82 25.88 -1.21
N CYS A 645 5.40 25.51 0.00
CA CYS A 645 5.29 24.11 0.43
C CYS A 645 4.35 23.31 -0.47
N VAL A 646 3.15 23.83 -0.75
CA VAL A 646 2.12 23.12 -1.53
C VAL A 646 2.56 22.93 -2.99
N THR A 647 3.32 23.87 -3.54
CA THR A 647 3.63 23.89 -4.98
C THR A 647 5.01 23.33 -5.34
N GLN A 648 5.91 23.14 -4.38
CA GLN A 648 7.25 22.57 -4.62
C GLN A 648 7.23 21.21 -5.32
N LEU A 649 6.33 20.31 -4.91
CA LEU A 649 6.19 18.99 -5.52
C LEU A 649 5.61 19.07 -6.94
N LEU A 650 4.67 20.00 -7.15
CA LEU A 650 4.07 20.29 -8.44
C LEU A 650 5.14 20.68 -9.46
N PHE A 651 5.98 21.65 -9.10
CA PHE A 651 7.07 22.09 -9.96
C PHE A 651 8.12 21.00 -10.20
N GLY A 652 8.39 20.13 -9.21
CA GLY A 652 9.26 18.96 -9.41
C GLY A 652 8.78 18.02 -10.52
N LYS A 653 7.45 17.76 -10.57
CA LYS A 653 6.83 16.96 -11.65
C LYS A 653 6.82 17.70 -12.99
N LEU A 654 6.47 18.98 -12.98
CA LEU A 654 6.45 19.81 -14.20
C LEU A 654 7.84 19.83 -14.86
N ILE A 655 8.90 20.03 -14.08
CA ILE A 655 10.29 20.09 -14.59
C ILE A 655 10.78 18.72 -15.09
N ALA A 656 10.22 17.63 -14.58
CA ALA A 656 10.54 16.28 -15.05
C ALA A 656 9.94 15.97 -16.44
N ARG A 657 8.78 16.55 -16.76
CA ARG A 657 8.04 16.26 -18.02
C ARG A 657 8.21 17.33 -19.09
N TYR A 658 8.33 18.60 -18.70
CA TYR A 658 8.39 19.73 -19.63
C TYR A 658 9.75 20.42 -19.62
N SER A 659 9.99 21.26 -20.62
CA SER A 659 11.25 22.00 -20.73
C SER A 659 11.45 22.98 -19.57
N VAL A 660 12.63 22.89 -18.93
CA VAL A 660 12.98 23.70 -17.75
C VAL A 660 12.99 25.20 -18.06
N ARG A 661 13.31 25.58 -19.31
CA ARG A 661 13.36 26.97 -19.78
C ARG A 661 12.03 27.70 -19.60
N TRP A 662 10.93 27.07 -20.03
CA TRP A 662 9.60 27.67 -19.93
C TRP A 662 9.10 27.67 -18.49
N ILE A 663 9.33 26.58 -17.74
CA ILE A 663 8.89 26.51 -16.34
C ILE A 663 9.59 27.55 -15.46
N TYR A 664 10.91 27.73 -15.62
CA TYR A 664 11.64 28.77 -14.90
C TYR A 664 11.08 30.17 -15.23
N SER A 665 10.81 30.44 -16.51
CA SER A 665 10.29 31.73 -16.97
C SER A 665 8.88 32.01 -16.44
N ILE A 666 7.99 31.01 -16.45
CA ILE A 666 6.64 31.10 -15.87
C ILE A 666 6.73 31.35 -14.36
N SER A 667 7.62 30.63 -13.67
CA SER A 667 7.83 30.80 -12.22
C SER A 667 8.34 32.21 -11.89
N MET A 668 9.26 32.75 -12.69
CA MET A 668 9.75 34.12 -12.55
C MET A 668 8.64 35.15 -12.79
N PHE A 669 7.80 34.93 -13.81
CA PHE A 669 6.64 35.79 -14.07
C PHE A 669 5.69 35.85 -12.86
N PHE A 670 5.28 34.70 -12.31
CA PHE A 670 4.44 34.66 -11.11
C PHE A 670 5.12 35.31 -9.90
N PHE A 671 6.43 35.12 -9.72
CA PHE A 671 7.17 35.77 -8.64
C PHE A 671 7.14 37.31 -8.75
N LEU A 672 7.34 37.86 -9.95
CA LEU A 672 7.32 39.30 -10.19
C LEU A 672 5.91 39.89 -10.08
N VAL A 673 4.91 39.23 -10.66
CA VAL A 673 3.50 39.65 -10.56
C VAL A 673 3.05 39.66 -9.10
N GLY A 674 3.33 38.58 -8.34
CA GLY A 674 3.01 38.53 -6.92
C GLY A 674 3.71 39.62 -6.12
N SER A 675 4.97 39.95 -6.45
CA SER A 675 5.70 41.06 -5.83
C SER A 675 5.08 42.41 -6.18
N ALA A 676 4.68 42.66 -7.43
CA ALA A 676 4.00 43.88 -7.83
C ALA A 676 2.67 44.08 -7.07
N VAL A 677 1.84 43.04 -7.02
CA VAL A 677 0.54 43.04 -6.32
C VAL A 677 0.70 43.37 -4.85
N CYS A 678 1.73 42.83 -4.20
CA CYS A 678 1.99 43.14 -2.80
C CYS A 678 2.49 44.58 -2.59
N GLY A 679 3.31 45.11 -3.50
CA GLY A 679 3.80 46.49 -3.43
C GLY A 679 2.65 47.50 -3.59
N SER A 680 1.66 47.17 -4.42
CA SER A 680 0.47 47.99 -4.68
C SER A 680 -0.74 47.64 -3.81
N ALA A 681 -0.59 46.82 -2.76
CA ALA A 681 -1.73 46.33 -2.00
C ALA A 681 -2.43 47.47 -1.22
N PRO A 682 -3.75 47.70 -1.45
CA PRO A 682 -4.50 48.72 -0.72
C PRO A 682 -5.10 48.21 0.60
N ASN A 683 -5.17 46.90 0.79
CA ASN A 683 -5.76 46.26 1.96
C ASN A 683 -5.09 44.91 2.28
N SER A 684 -5.40 44.39 3.48
CA SER A 684 -4.86 43.13 4.02
C SER A 684 -5.07 41.91 3.09
N PRO A 685 -6.28 41.63 2.55
CA PRO A 685 -6.50 40.49 1.65
C PRO A 685 -5.69 40.58 0.34
N ALA A 686 -5.56 41.77 -0.26
CA ALA A 686 -4.78 41.94 -1.49
C ALA A 686 -3.29 41.63 -1.25
N LEU A 687 -2.75 42.00 -0.10
CA LEU A 687 -1.39 41.63 0.30
C LEU A 687 -1.25 40.12 0.46
N ILE A 688 -2.21 39.45 1.10
CA ILE A 688 -2.22 37.99 1.29
C ILE A 688 -2.22 37.27 -0.08
N ILE A 689 -3.10 37.69 -1.00
CA ILE A 689 -3.20 37.11 -2.35
C ILE A 689 -1.91 37.30 -3.13
N GLY A 690 -1.35 38.52 -3.12
CA GLY A 690 -0.07 38.79 -3.77
C GLY A 690 1.06 37.90 -3.23
N ARG A 691 1.05 37.60 -1.93
CA ARG A 691 2.03 36.70 -1.31
C ARG A 691 1.84 35.25 -1.71
N SER A 692 0.61 34.76 -1.85
CA SER A 692 0.35 33.42 -2.39
C SER A 692 0.96 33.27 -3.78
N ILE A 693 0.72 34.25 -4.66
CA ILE A 693 1.21 34.26 -6.04
C ILE A 693 2.74 34.29 -6.08
N ALA A 694 3.37 35.16 -5.25
CA ALA A 694 4.82 35.23 -5.16
C ALA A 694 5.43 33.92 -4.60
N GLY A 695 4.74 33.25 -3.67
CA GLY A 695 5.17 31.97 -3.11
C GLY A 695 5.14 30.83 -4.13
N LEU A 696 4.10 30.79 -4.97
CA LEU A 696 3.98 29.88 -6.11
C LEU A 696 5.18 30.02 -7.06
N GLY A 697 5.52 31.26 -7.47
CA GLY A 697 6.68 31.52 -8.32
C GLY A 697 8.01 31.13 -7.67
N CYS A 698 8.15 31.37 -6.37
CA CYS A 698 9.36 31.03 -5.62
C CYS A 698 9.63 29.51 -5.58
N ALA A 699 8.60 28.69 -5.39
CA ALA A 699 8.73 27.23 -5.39
C ALA A 699 9.36 26.70 -6.69
N GLY A 700 8.84 27.15 -7.84
CA GLY A 700 9.33 26.75 -9.15
C GLY A 700 10.77 27.20 -9.41
N LEU A 701 11.12 28.43 -9.02
CA LEU A 701 12.49 28.95 -9.14
C LEU A 701 13.50 28.15 -8.30
N LEU A 702 13.15 27.83 -7.05
CA LEU A 702 14.02 27.06 -6.16
C LEU A 702 14.23 25.64 -6.71
N VAL A 703 13.16 24.92 -7.06
CA VAL A 703 13.28 23.55 -7.58
C VAL A 703 14.03 23.53 -8.91
N ALA A 704 13.78 24.47 -9.81
CA ALA A 704 14.46 24.56 -11.10
C ALA A 704 15.97 24.81 -10.97
N ALA A 705 16.38 25.75 -10.11
CA ALA A 705 17.79 26.10 -9.97
C ALA A 705 18.65 24.94 -9.43
N PHE A 706 18.11 24.15 -8.47
CA PHE A 706 18.81 22.96 -7.97
C PHE A 706 18.74 21.78 -8.94
N SER A 707 17.63 21.61 -9.66
CA SER A 707 17.43 20.50 -10.61
C SER A 707 18.21 20.69 -11.91
N LEU A 708 18.66 21.91 -12.23
CA LEU A 708 19.41 22.19 -13.46
C LEU A 708 20.90 21.81 -13.37
N VAL A 709 21.48 21.77 -12.16
CA VAL A 709 22.91 21.51 -11.94
C VAL A 709 23.40 20.18 -12.55
N PRO A 710 22.70 19.05 -12.41
CA PRO A 710 23.14 17.77 -12.98
C PRO A 710 23.25 17.76 -14.52
N PHE A 711 22.54 18.67 -15.19
CA PHE A 711 22.55 18.83 -16.65
C PHE A 711 23.66 19.77 -17.14
N LEU A 712 24.10 20.72 -16.30
CA LEU A 712 25.15 21.67 -16.64
C LEU A 712 26.54 21.16 -16.29
N VAL A 713 26.66 20.26 -15.31
CA VAL A 713 27.94 19.94 -14.66
C VAL A 713 28.15 18.43 -14.53
N PRO A 714 29.37 17.92 -14.82
CA PRO A 714 29.72 16.53 -14.59
C PRO A 714 29.65 16.16 -13.10
N PRO A 715 29.35 14.89 -12.75
CA PRO A 715 29.08 14.45 -11.38
C PRO A 715 30.09 14.90 -10.31
N THR A 716 31.38 14.94 -10.63
CA THR A 716 32.46 15.31 -9.70
C THR A 716 32.45 16.80 -9.30
N LYS A 717 31.95 17.68 -10.18
CA LYS A 717 31.91 19.13 -9.96
C LYS A 717 30.56 19.62 -9.43
N ARG A 718 29.52 18.78 -9.41
CA ARG A 718 28.17 19.12 -8.91
C ARG A 718 28.18 19.63 -7.46
N PRO A 719 28.93 19.03 -6.51
CA PRO A 719 28.93 19.49 -5.12
C PRO A 719 29.43 20.93 -4.97
N VAL A 720 30.42 21.33 -5.77
CA VAL A 720 30.98 22.69 -5.76
C VAL A 720 29.94 23.71 -6.23
N VAL A 721 29.22 23.43 -7.33
CA VAL A 721 28.19 24.33 -7.86
C VAL A 721 26.97 24.41 -6.95
N LEU A 722 26.54 23.27 -6.37
CA LEU A 722 25.48 23.26 -5.35
C LEU A 722 25.89 24.04 -4.09
N GLY A 723 27.16 23.94 -3.67
CA GLY A 723 27.72 24.74 -2.59
C GLY A 723 27.69 26.24 -2.91
N LEU A 724 28.07 26.64 -4.13
CA LEU A 724 28.07 28.04 -4.59
C LEU A 724 26.65 28.62 -4.63
N ILE A 725 25.69 27.83 -5.11
CA ILE A 725 24.26 28.18 -5.10
C ILE A 725 23.74 28.35 -3.67
N SER A 726 24.14 27.47 -2.73
CA SER A 726 23.75 27.60 -1.33
C SER A 726 24.45 28.74 -0.61
N ALA A 727 25.66 29.12 -1.03
CA ALA A 727 26.35 30.30 -0.52
C ALA A 727 25.59 31.58 -0.88
N ALA A 728 25.07 31.66 -2.11
CA ALA A 728 24.20 32.76 -2.53
C ALA A 728 22.91 32.83 -1.70
N ARG A 729 22.32 31.67 -1.37
CA ARG A 729 21.21 31.58 -0.40
C ARG A 729 21.62 32.11 0.99
N GLY A 730 22.79 31.71 1.51
CA GLY A 730 23.32 32.18 2.80
C GLY A 730 23.46 33.70 2.86
N LEU A 731 24.11 34.31 1.86
CA LEU A 731 24.25 35.77 1.76
C LEU A 731 22.90 36.49 1.68
N ALA A 732 21.94 35.94 0.94
CA ALA A 732 20.62 36.53 0.80
C ALA A 732 19.85 36.61 2.13
N THR A 733 20.08 35.66 3.05
CA THR A 733 19.47 35.71 4.40
C THR A 733 19.92 36.92 5.24
N THR A 734 21.04 37.53 4.88
CA THR A 734 21.65 38.69 5.55
C THR A 734 21.18 40.00 4.96
N PHE A 735 21.28 40.10 3.64
CA PHE A 735 20.88 41.30 2.93
C PHE A 735 19.37 41.51 3.05
N GLY A 736 18.57 40.44 3.23
CA GLY A 736 17.13 40.52 3.47
C GLY A 736 16.75 41.42 4.65
N PRO A 737 17.08 41.09 5.91
CA PRO A 737 16.73 41.92 7.07
C PRO A 737 17.40 43.30 7.07
N LEU A 738 18.65 43.41 6.58
CA LEU A 738 19.37 44.68 6.52
C LEU A 738 18.73 45.66 5.52
N ILE A 739 18.54 45.23 4.27
CA ILE A 739 17.91 46.05 3.23
C ILE A 739 16.43 46.25 3.56
N GLY A 740 15.75 45.22 4.06
CA GLY A 740 14.32 45.29 4.44
C GLY A 740 14.05 46.27 5.57
N GLY A 741 14.85 46.20 6.63
CA GLY A 741 14.79 47.15 7.74
C GLY A 741 15.10 48.57 7.28
N ALA A 742 16.17 48.75 6.49
CA ALA A 742 16.54 50.07 5.97
C ALA A 742 15.46 50.68 5.05
N LEU A 743 14.85 49.89 4.17
CA LEU A 743 13.79 50.36 3.27
C LEU A 743 12.51 50.73 4.02
N THR A 744 12.14 49.95 5.03
CA THR A 744 10.95 50.24 5.83
C THR A 744 11.16 51.43 6.75
N GLU A 745 12.32 51.54 7.40
CA GLU A 745 12.59 52.66 8.33
C GLU A 745 12.84 53.98 7.60
N LYS A 746 13.47 53.97 6.40
CA LYS A 746 13.87 55.21 5.68
C LYS A 746 12.97 55.62 4.53
N VAL A 747 12.19 54.71 3.94
CA VAL A 747 11.40 54.99 2.73
C VAL A 747 9.95 54.58 2.90
N SER A 748 9.65 53.29 2.74
CA SER A 748 8.33 52.69 2.91
C SER A 748 8.46 51.18 2.81
N TRP A 749 7.64 50.45 3.58
CA TRP A 749 7.58 49.00 3.54
C TRP A 749 7.23 48.43 2.15
N ARG A 750 6.57 49.20 1.28
CA ARG A 750 6.19 48.80 -0.09
C ARG A 750 7.40 48.56 -1.00
N TRP A 751 8.51 49.27 -0.78
CA TRP A 751 9.73 49.11 -1.57
C TRP A 751 10.42 47.75 -1.40
N ASN A 752 10.12 47.04 -0.31
CA ASN A 752 10.53 45.64 -0.11
C ASN A 752 9.97 44.68 -1.18
N PHE A 753 8.96 45.13 -1.93
CA PHE A 753 8.33 44.39 -3.00
C PHE A 753 8.73 44.92 -4.38
N TYR A 754 8.76 46.25 -4.55
CA TYR A 754 9.14 46.84 -5.82
C TYR A 754 10.60 46.60 -6.21
N ILE A 755 11.52 46.48 -5.24
CA ILE A 755 12.93 46.17 -5.51
C ILE A 755 13.13 44.86 -6.29
N ASN A 756 12.19 43.91 -6.16
CA ASN A 756 12.30 42.62 -6.84
C ASN A 756 11.98 42.70 -8.33
N LEU A 757 11.24 43.72 -8.79
CA LEU A 757 10.83 43.86 -10.19
C LEU A 757 12.02 44.11 -11.13
N PRO A 758 12.83 45.18 -10.98
CA PRO A 758 13.96 45.44 -11.87
C PRO A 758 15.03 44.33 -11.78
N ILE A 759 15.27 43.80 -10.57
CA ILE A 759 16.24 42.72 -10.36
C ILE A 759 15.75 41.42 -11.00
N GLY A 760 14.47 41.08 -10.87
CA GLY A 760 13.91 39.86 -11.47
C GLY A 760 13.84 39.92 -12.99
N VAL A 761 13.50 41.07 -13.58
CA VAL A 761 13.50 41.26 -15.04
C VAL A 761 14.91 41.12 -15.62
N THR A 762 15.92 41.70 -14.96
CA THR A 762 17.32 41.57 -15.39
C THR A 762 17.83 40.13 -15.28
N ILE A 763 17.49 39.41 -14.19
CA ILE A 763 17.82 37.98 -14.04
C ILE A 763 17.10 37.13 -15.11
N GLN A 764 15.83 37.44 -15.43
CA GLN A 764 15.09 36.72 -16.46
C GLN A 764 15.69 36.93 -17.85
N ALA A 765 16.09 38.16 -18.19
CA ALA A 765 16.78 38.46 -19.42
C ALA A 765 18.13 37.71 -19.50
N ALA A 766 18.91 37.76 -18.41
CA ALA A 766 20.16 37.00 -18.30
C ALA A 766 19.94 35.48 -18.43
N PHE A 767 18.87 34.94 -17.86
CA PHE A 767 18.54 33.51 -17.96
C PHE A 767 18.22 33.11 -19.40
N LEU A 768 17.39 33.88 -20.11
CA LEU A 768 17.00 33.59 -21.49
C LEU A 768 18.18 33.66 -22.47
N LEU A 769 19.14 34.56 -22.21
CA LEU A 769 20.32 34.78 -23.05
C LEU A 769 21.49 33.84 -22.73
N LEU A 770 21.70 33.49 -21.45
CA LEU A 770 22.93 32.81 -21.01
C LEU A 770 22.70 31.33 -20.68
N VAL A 771 21.46 30.91 -20.33
CA VAL A 771 21.16 29.54 -19.89
C VAL A 771 20.38 28.80 -20.99
N HIS A 772 21.05 27.83 -21.62
CA HIS A 772 20.47 26.97 -22.65
C HIS A 772 20.37 25.53 -22.13
N PRO A 773 19.26 25.14 -21.47
CA PRO A 773 19.05 23.76 -21.07
C PRO A 773 18.84 22.85 -22.30
N PRO A 774 19.29 21.58 -22.25
CA PRO A 774 19.06 20.63 -23.33
C PRO A 774 17.56 20.44 -23.59
N LYS A 775 17.17 20.39 -24.88
CA LYS A 775 15.78 20.11 -25.28
C LYS A 775 15.44 18.67 -24.88
N ARG A 776 14.32 18.48 -24.20
CA ARG A 776 13.72 17.17 -23.92
C ARG A 776 12.48 17.00 -24.79
N ASP A 777 12.26 15.80 -25.28
CA ASP A 777 11.01 15.40 -25.92
C ASP A 777 9.90 15.47 -24.88
N GLY A 778 9.14 16.56 -24.88
CA GLY A 778 7.96 16.72 -24.04
C GLY A 778 6.74 16.16 -24.76
N GLU A 779 5.90 15.39 -24.06
CA GLU A 779 4.58 15.04 -24.56
C GLU A 779 3.74 16.32 -24.66
N ALA A 780 3.18 16.58 -25.85
CA ALA A 780 2.36 17.76 -26.10
C ALA A 780 1.02 17.68 -25.35
N PHE A 781 0.45 18.84 -25.04
CA PHE A 781 -0.84 18.97 -24.34
C PHE A 781 -1.96 18.33 -25.18
N THR A 782 -2.50 17.19 -24.76
CA THR A 782 -3.61 16.54 -25.49
C THR A 782 -4.98 17.05 -25.03
N SER A 783 -5.15 17.45 -23.76
CA SER A 783 -6.38 18.03 -23.19
C SER A 783 -6.14 18.70 -21.82
N TRP A 784 -7.02 19.64 -21.42
CA TRP A 784 -7.05 20.22 -20.06
C TRP A 784 -7.27 19.16 -18.97
N ALA A 785 -8.00 18.09 -19.29
CA ALA A 785 -8.19 16.95 -18.40
C ALA A 785 -6.90 16.15 -18.19
N ASP A 786 -6.12 15.93 -19.27
CA ASP A 786 -4.82 15.26 -19.21
C ASP A 786 -3.84 16.09 -18.39
N PHE A 787 -3.81 17.41 -18.59
CA PHE A 787 -3.03 18.32 -17.74
C PHE A 787 -3.42 18.23 -16.26
N LEU A 788 -4.71 18.33 -15.91
CA LEU A 788 -5.14 18.20 -14.52
C LEU A 788 -4.84 16.82 -13.93
N GLN A 789 -4.89 15.75 -14.72
CA GLN A 789 -4.46 14.40 -14.33
C GLN A 789 -2.95 14.33 -14.12
N THR A 790 -2.13 14.98 -14.96
CA THR A 790 -0.67 15.04 -14.75
C THR A 790 -0.27 15.83 -13.50
N LEU A 791 -1.10 16.80 -13.08
CA LEU A 791 -0.86 17.63 -11.92
C LEU A 791 -1.25 16.95 -10.59
N ASP A 792 -2.11 15.92 -10.62
CA ASP A 792 -2.56 15.17 -9.43
C ASP A 792 -3.17 16.07 -8.30
N ILE A 793 -3.77 17.22 -8.62
CA ILE A 793 -4.15 18.24 -7.61
C ILE A 793 -5.48 17.92 -6.90
N PHE A 794 -6.43 17.22 -7.55
CA PHE A 794 -7.78 16.98 -7.01
C PHE A 794 -8.35 15.59 -7.37
N TRP A 795 -7.83 14.50 -6.79
CA TRP A 795 -8.53 13.21 -6.85
C TRP A 795 -8.42 12.38 -5.55
N PRO A 796 -9.51 11.73 -5.05
CA PRO A 796 -9.52 11.04 -3.74
C PRO A 796 -8.90 9.64 -3.73
N ARG A 797 -8.16 9.22 -4.77
CA ARG A 797 -7.51 7.89 -4.80
C ARG A 797 -6.10 7.96 -5.40
N GLY A 798 -5.09 7.89 -4.54
CA GLY A 798 -3.83 7.20 -4.83
C GLY A 798 -2.70 7.97 -5.54
N SER A 799 -2.57 9.29 -5.33
CA SER A 799 -1.35 10.02 -5.74
C SER A 799 -0.51 10.47 -4.53
N SER A 800 0.78 10.22 -4.65
CA SER A 800 1.79 10.02 -3.60
C SER A 800 2.28 11.26 -2.85
N THR A 801 1.60 12.40 -2.94
CA THR A 801 2.09 13.66 -2.34
C THR A 801 1.40 14.03 -1.03
N ILE A 802 0.16 13.56 -0.79
CA ILE A 802 -0.57 13.78 0.47
C ILE A 802 -0.59 12.52 1.34
N ASP A 803 -0.60 11.31 0.77
CA ASP A 803 -0.51 10.06 1.55
C ASP A 803 0.82 9.91 2.35
N CYS A 804 1.80 10.77 2.09
CA CYS A 804 3.06 10.86 2.85
C CYS A 804 2.99 11.81 4.07
N LEU A 805 1.82 12.40 4.36
CA LEU A 805 1.53 13.28 5.50
C LEU A 805 0.19 12.80 6.10
N PRO A 806 0.05 12.23 7.31
CA PRO A 806 0.95 12.15 8.47
C PRO A 806 1.06 10.72 9.10
N SER A 807 2.27 10.31 9.47
CA SER A 807 2.47 9.23 10.48
C SER A 807 3.55 9.57 11.52
N SER A 808 4.00 10.83 11.56
CA SER A 808 5.07 11.30 12.44
C SER A 808 4.62 11.70 13.85
N GLY A 809 3.56 11.05 14.38
CA GLY A 809 2.98 11.42 15.68
C GLY A 809 3.03 10.35 16.77
N VAL A 810 2.58 9.11 16.50
CA VAL A 810 2.30 8.14 17.61
C VAL A 810 2.65 6.68 17.29
N ALA A 811 3.12 6.32 16.09
CA ALA A 811 3.36 4.92 15.74
C ALA A 811 4.86 4.55 15.69
N MET A 812 5.60 4.78 16.78
CA MET A 812 6.83 4.01 17.01
C MET A 812 6.45 2.61 17.50
N GLY A 813 6.25 1.69 16.56
CA GLY A 813 6.10 0.26 16.85
C GLY A 813 4.74 -0.30 16.45
N ARG A 814 4.59 -0.68 15.18
CA ARG A 814 3.96 -1.94 14.72
C ARG A 814 3.72 -1.89 13.19
N SER A 815 4.24 -2.92 12.51
CA SER A 815 3.98 -3.36 11.12
C SER A 815 4.80 -2.72 9.96
N PRO A 816 5.47 -3.52 9.09
CA PRO A 816 6.24 -3.06 7.93
C PRO A 816 5.41 -2.73 6.68
N VAL A 817 4.08 -2.82 6.76
CA VAL A 817 3.15 -2.81 5.61
C VAL A 817 3.15 -1.50 4.77
N PRO A 818 3.40 -0.28 5.31
CA PRO A 818 3.40 0.93 4.48
C PRO A 818 4.56 0.97 3.46
N LEU A 819 5.70 0.34 3.79
CA LEU A 819 6.91 0.34 2.96
C LEU A 819 6.77 -0.48 1.66
N ALA A 820 5.92 -1.52 1.67
CA ALA A 820 5.72 -2.42 0.53
C ALA A 820 4.76 -1.87 -0.53
N ARG A 821 3.88 -0.93 -0.17
CA ARG A 821 2.94 -0.29 -1.12
C ARG A 821 3.64 0.80 -1.93
N CYS A 822 4.53 1.57 -1.31
CA CYS A 822 5.35 2.57 -2.00
C CYS A 822 6.41 1.97 -2.94
N SER A 823 6.85 0.72 -2.71
CA SER A 823 7.92 0.12 -3.51
C SER A 823 7.50 -0.29 -4.94
N ARG A 824 6.19 -0.28 -5.25
CA ARG A 824 5.64 -0.74 -6.54
C ARG A 824 5.54 0.34 -7.63
N HIS A 825 5.82 1.61 -7.33
CA HIS A 825 5.76 2.67 -8.34
C HIS A 825 7.09 2.89 -9.06
N ARG A 826 7.01 3.14 -10.38
CA ARG A 826 8.12 3.32 -11.33
C ARG A 826 9.14 4.41 -10.93
N VAL A 827 8.76 5.33 -10.03
CA VAL A 827 9.61 6.40 -9.45
C VAL A 827 9.78 6.22 -7.93
N ALA A 828 8.77 5.70 -7.22
CA ALA A 828 8.84 5.58 -5.76
C ALA A 828 9.63 4.36 -5.27
N GLY A 829 9.76 3.28 -6.04
CA GLY A 829 10.58 2.12 -5.65
C GLY A 829 12.06 2.45 -5.40
N PRO A 830 12.75 3.09 -6.36
CA PRO A 830 14.14 3.52 -6.20
C PRO A 830 14.31 4.66 -5.20
N PHE A 831 13.30 5.54 -5.04
CA PHE A 831 13.37 6.68 -4.13
C PHE A 831 12.95 6.34 -2.70
N TRP A 832 12.13 5.32 -2.43
CA TRP A 832 11.61 5.09 -1.07
C TRP A 832 12.67 4.59 -0.11
N ARG A 833 13.64 3.77 -0.55
CA ARG A 833 14.70 3.25 0.35
C ARG A 833 15.70 4.35 0.76
N PRO A 834 16.27 5.18 -0.14
CA PRO A 834 17.17 6.28 0.24
C PRO A 834 16.41 7.57 0.59
N GLY A 835 15.33 7.86 -0.12
CA GLY A 835 14.56 9.11 -0.02
C GLY A 835 13.68 9.20 1.22
N TYR A 836 13.17 8.09 1.78
CA TYR A 836 12.52 8.12 3.11
C TYR A 836 13.52 8.47 4.23
N ARG A 837 14.74 7.95 4.15
CA ARG A 837 15.82 8.23 5.12
C ARG A 837 16.26 9.70 5.06
N ILE A 838 16.45 10.19 3.84
CA ILE A 838 16.68 11.61 3.56
C ILE A 838 15.50 12.46 4.03
N TRP A 839 14.26 12.02 3.81
CA TRP A 839 13.06 12.73 4.25
C TRP A 839 12.97 12.81 5.78
N LEU A 840 13.21 11.71 6.50
CA LEU A 840 13.19 11.65 7.96
C LEU A 840 14.26 12.57 8.56
N TYR A 841 15.50 12.49 8.07
CA TYR A 841 16.59 13.40 8.43
C TYR A 841 16.17 14.87 8.28
N ARG A 842 15.48 15.19 7.18
CA ARG A 842 15.10 16.56 6.83
C ARG A 842 13.92 17.13 7.60
N SER A 843 12.88 16.34 7.78
CA SER A 843 11.71 16.75 8.54
C SER A 843 12.10 17.09 9.99
N LEU A 844 13.03 16.32 10.56
CA LEU A 844 13.52 16.49 11.94
C LEU A 844 14.58 17.60 12.09
N ALA A 845 15.32 17.96 11.04
CA ALA A 845 16.24 19.10 11.06
C ALA A 845 15.54 20.47 10.93
N GLY A 846 14.21 20.50 10.72
CA GLY A 846 13.38 21.72 10.58
C GLY A 846 13.50 22.79 11.69
N PRO A 847 13.67 22.45 12.98
CA PRO A 847 13.85 23.41 14.08
C PRO A 847 15.14 24.22 14.00
N GLN A 848 16.08 23.86 13.12
CA GLN A 848 17.34 24.58 12.92
C GLN A 848 17.14 26.01 12.37
N ARG A 849 15.88 26.45 12.19
CA ARG A 849 15.50 27.82 11.80
C ARG A 849 15.08 28.71 12.98
N PHE A 850 15.02 28.19 14.21
CA PHE A 850 14.75 29.01 15.39
C PHE A 850 15.96 29.87 15.73
N ALA A 851 16.03 31.04 15.10
CA ALA A 851 17.14 31.97 15.21
C ALA A 851 17.22 32.61 16.61
N PRO A 852 18.40 33.14 17.03
CA PRO A 852 18.54 33.93 18.25
C PRO A 852 17.92 35.35 18.18
N ASN A 853 17.37 35.74 17.03
CA ASN A 853 16.71 37.04 16.84
C ASN A 853 15.63 37.41 17.88
N PRO A 854 14.71 36.50 18.30
CA PRO A 854 13.73 36.81 19.35
C PRO A 854 14.39 37.14 20.68
N TRP A 855 15.55 36.54 20.96
CA TRP A 855 16.32 36.78 22.17
C TRP A 855 17.07 38.12 22.11
N PHE A 856 17.69 38.46 20.98
CA PHE A 856 18.33 39.77 20.80
C PHE A 856 17.34 40.93 20.94
N GLN A 857 16.14 40.78 20.38
CA GLN A 857 15.13 41.83 20.42
C GLN A 857 14.33 41.81 21.73
N GLY A 858 13.92 40.65 22.22
CA GLY A 858 13.09 40.51 23.42
C GLY A 858 13.85 40.62 24.73
N VAL A 859 15.05 40.05 24.82
CA VAL A 859 15.85 40.01 26.07
C VAL A 859 16.89 41.13 26.10
N LYS A 860 17.63 41.35 25.02
CA LYS A 860 18.66 42.41 24.93
C LYS A 860 18.11 43.76 24.46
N GLY A 861 16.86 43.83 23.99
CA GLY A 861 16.23 45.07 23.55
C GLY A 861 16.82 45.66 22.25
N ALA A 862 17.52 44.85 21.45
CA ALA A 862 18.18 45.31 20.22
C ALA A 862 17.17 45.75 19.16
N SER A 863 17.49 46.81 18.40
CA SER A 863 16.69 47.19 17.23
C SER A 863 16.74 46.10 16.14
N PRO A 864 15.81 46.07 15.18
CA PRO A 864 15.86 45.12 14.07
C PRO A 864 17.16 45.17 13.26
N ILE A 865 17.68 46.38 13.01
CA ILE A 865 18.97 46.58 12.34
C ILE A 865 20.10 45.99 13.20
N GLN A 866 20.10 46.27 14.50
CA GLN A 866 21.14 45.78 15.42
C GLN A 866 21.08 44.26 15.60
N SER A 867 19.89 43.68 15.69
CA SER A 867 19.66 42.23 15.66
C SER A 867 20.18 41.62 14.36
N GLY A 868 19.93 42.26 13.22
CA GLY A 868 20.48 41.86 11.92
C GLY A 868 22.01 41.85 11.91
N VAL A 869 22.64 42.90 12.43
CA VAL A 869 24.11 42.99 12.57
C VAL A 869 24.64 41.90 13.52
N TRP A 870 23.96 41.61 14.62
CA TRP A 870 24.36 40.57 15.57
C TRP A 870 24.18 39.13 15.05
N THR A 871 23.46 38.95 13.95
CA THR A 871 23.40 37.68 13.20
C THR A 871 24.44 37.53 12.10
N LEU A 872 25.34 38.51 11.90
CA LEU A 872 26.44 38.38 10.93
C LEU A 872 27.34 37.15 11.14
N PRO A 873 27.68 36.73 12.39
CA PRO A 873 28.46 35.51 12.60
C PRO A 873 27.78 34.26 12.02
N TRP A 874 26.46 34.15 12.17
CA TRP A 874 25.67 33.08 11.57
C TRP A 874 25.80 33.09 10.05
N VAL A 875 25.66 34.26 9.43
CA VAL A 875 25.73 34.42 7.98
C VAL A 875 27.09 34.04 7.42
N ILE A 876 28.15 34.68 7.95
CA ILE A 876 29.51 34.54 7.41
C ILE A 876 29.91 33.08 7.48
N THR A 877 29.60 32.43 8.60
CA THR A 877 29.82 31.00 8.80
C THR A 877 29.02 30.18 7.80
N SER A 878 27.78 30.53 7.49
CA SER A 878 26.93 29.76 6.56
C SER A 878 27.48 29.80 5.13
N THR A 879 27.97 30.97 4.70
CA THR A 879 28.56 31.17 3.37
C THR A 879 29.87 30.41 3.25
N ILE A 880 30.78 30.56 4.22
CA ILE A 880 32.07 29.86 4.23
C ILE A 880 31.86 28.33 4.29
N THR A 881 30.98 27.87 5.19
CA THR A 881 30.72 26.44 5.36
C THR A 881 30.07 25.82 4.12
N SER A 882 29.18 26.54 3.42
CA SER A 882 28.53 26.02 2.21
C SER A 882 29.49 25.80 1.05
N LEU A 883 30.43 26.73 0.87
CA LEU A 883 31.50 26.62 -0.11
C LEU A 883 32.48 25.50 0.28
N ALA A 884 32.92 25.48 1.55
CA ALA A 884 33.82 24.46 2.07
C ALA A 884 33.22 23.06 1.94
N CYS A 885 31.94 22.89 2.29
CA CYS A 885 31.21 21.62 2.16
C CYS A 885 31.20 21.11 0.71
N GLY A 886 30.88 21.96 -0.26
CA GLY A 886 30.91 21.59 -1.69
C GLY A 886 32.30 21.16 -2.18
N VAL A 887 33.36 21.83 -1.72
CA VAL A 887 34.75 21.47 -2.08
C VAL A 887 35.19 20.20 -1.36
N LEU A 888 34.92 20.06 -0.07
CA LEU A 888 35.30 18.90 0.73
C LEU A 888 34.60 17.64 0.24
N ILE A 889 33.31 17.71 -0.08
CA ILE A 889 32.57 16.58 -0.63
C ILE A 889 33.08 16.19 -2.02
N SER A 890 33.49 17.15 -2.86
CA SER A 890 34.06 16.83 -4.17
C SER A 890 35.45 16.16 -4.09
N LYS A 891 36.23 16.42 -3.02
CA LYS A 891 37.51 15.74 -2.76
C LYS A 891 37.34 14.38 -2.05
N ILE A 892 36.52 14.33 -1.00
CA ILE A 892 36.37 13.14 -0.13
C ILE A 892 35.44 12.09 -0.77
N GLY A 893 34.39 12.54 -1.46
CA GLY A 893 33.46 11.69 -2.21
C GLY A 893 32.36 11.01 -1.38
N TYR A 894 32.27 11.25 -0.07
CA TYR A 894 31.29 10.64 0.84
C TYR A 894 30.38 11.71 1.48
N PRO A 895 29.24 12.07 0.84
CA PRO A 895 28.35 13.13 1.33
C PRO A 895 27.55 12.75 2.59
N ASP A 896 27.39 11.45 2.87
CA ASP A 896 26.67 10.88 4.02
C ASP A 896 27.41 11.12 5.35
N VAL A 897 28.74 11.07 5.36
CA VAL A 897 29.56 11.39 6.55
C VAL A 897 29.32 12.84 7.00
N PHE A 898 29.13 13.76 6.05
CA PHE A 898 28.81 15.15 6.34
C PHE A 898 27.37 15.33 6.87
N MET A 899 26.44 14.42 6.55
CA MET A 899 25.10 14.41 7.17
C MET A 899 25.20 14.08 8.66
N VAL A 900 25.97 13.05 9.02
CA VAL A 900 26.19 12.66 10.42
C VAL A 900 26.87 13.78 11.19
N ALA A 901 27.94 14.36 10.64
CA ALA A 901 28.61 15.52 11.23
C ALA A 901 27.63 16.69 11.44
N GLY A 902 26.76 16.94 10.46
CA GLY A 902 25.69 17.93 10.58
C GLY A 902 24.80 17.71 11.80
N THR A 903 24.38 16.47 12.10
CA THR A 903 23.54 16.19 13.28
C THR A 903 24.25 16.46 14.60
N VAL A 904 25.53 16.11 14.69
CA VAL A 904 26.34 16.29 15.91
C VAL A 904 26.55 17.77 16.20
N PHE A 905 26.98 18.56 15.21
CA PHE A 905 27.09 20.01 15.36
C PHE A 905 25.73 20.66 15.69
N GLY A 906 24.63 20.06 15.23
CA GLY A 906 23.27 20.57 15.45
C GLY A 906 22.82 20.37 16.89
N ALA A 907 23.01 19.16 17.42
CA ALA A 907 22.72 18.84 18.83
C ALA A 907 23.58 19.68 19.79
N VAL A 908 24.88 19.83 19.49
CA VAL A 908 25.79 20.67 20.30
C VAL A 908 25.39 22.14 20.20
N GLY A 909 25.21 22.69 18.99
CA GLY A 909 24.87 24.09 18.80
C GLY A 909 23.51 24.48 19.41
N SER A 910 22.49 23.63 19.25
CA SER A 910 21.18 23.87 19.86
C SER A 910 21.22 23.74 21.37
N GLY A 911 22.01 22.80 21.90
CA GLY A 911 22.21 22.62 23.33
C GLY A 911 22.87 23.84 23.97
N LEU A 912 23.87 24.42 23.30
CA LEU A 912 24.53 25.64 23.75
C LEU A 912 23.56 26.83 23.83
N PHE A 913 22.61 26.97 22.90
CA PHE A 913 21.59 28.03 23.01
C PHE A 913 20.70 27.90 24.25
N THR A 914 20.47 26.69 24.77
CA THR A 914 19.69 26.50 26.00
C THR A 914 20.39 27.06 27.25
N THR A 915 21.69 27.36 27.19
CA THR A 915 22.44 27.95 28.30
C THR A 915 22.43 29.49 28.30
N PHE A 916 21.65 30.13 27.43
CA PHE A 916 21.53 31.59 27.41
C PHE A 916 20.83 32.09 28.68
N THR A 917 21.47 33.05 29.33
CA THR A 917 20.92 33.85 30.42
C THR A 917 20.82 35.31 30.00
N ILE A 918 20.05 36.12 30.72
CA ILE A 918 19.90 37.57 30.45
C ILE A 918 21.24 38.33 30.35
N ASP A 919 22.26 37.86 31.08
CA ASP A 919 23.58 38.48 31.21
C ASP A 919 24.64 37.81 30.29
N THR A 920 24.23 36.99 29.32
CA THR A 920 25.17 36.30 28.40
C THR A 920 26.06 37.32 27.67
N ASP A 921 27.38 37.03 27.66
CA ASP A 921 28.41 37.87 27.05
C ASP A 921 28.45 37.73 25.52
N THR A 922 29.07 38.71 24.87
CA THR A 922 29.20 38.78 23.41
C THR A 922 29.93 37.60 22.78
N GLY A 923 31.00 37.11 23.40
CA GLY A 923 31.78 35.98 22.90
C GLY A 923 30.97 34.68 22.85
N ARG A 924 30.18 34.39 23.90
CA ARG A 924 29.35 33.18 23.96
C ARG A 924 28.31 33.11 22.85
N TRP A 925 27.50 34.17 22.66
CA TRP A 925 26.46 34.12 21.63
C TRP A 925 27.01 34.17 20.20
N ILE A 926 28.20 34.74 19.98
CA ILE A 926 28.90 34.66 18.69
C ILE A 926 29.37 33.21 18.44
N GLY A 927 30.07 32.60 19.40
CA GLY A 927 30.61 31.24 19.26
C GLY A 927 29.53 30.18 19.05
N TYR A 928 28.40 30.31 19.74
CA TYR A 928 27.30 29.35 19.63
C TYR A 928 26.61 29.41 18.26
N GLN A 929 26.47 30.63 17.69
CA GLN A 929 25.96 30.80 16.33
C GLN A 929 26.84 30.08 15.31
N ILE A 930 28.17 30.21 15.41
CA ILE A 930 29.12 29.56 14.48
C ILE A 930 28.91 28.05 14.48
N ILE A 931 28.87 27.41 15.65
CA ILE A 931 28.71 25.95 15.78
C ILE A 931 27.36 25.50 15.19
N PHE A 932 26.29 26.20 15.54
CA PHE A 932 24.94 25.85 15.09
C PHE A 932 24.78 25.97 13.57
N VAL A 933 25.38 26.99 12.97
CA VAL A 933 25.30 27.21 11.52
C VAL A 933 26.02 26.14 10.72
N VAL A 934 27.16 25.67 11.20
CA VAL A 934 27.88 24.58 10.54
C VAL A 934 26.94 23.38 10.34
N SER A 935 26.15 23.06 11.37
CA SER A 935 25.11 22.04 11.26
C SER A 935 24.04 22.35 10.23
N SER A 936 23.44 23.54 10.30
CA SER A 936 22.34 23.94 9.40
C SER A 936 22.78 23.87 7.93
N CYS A 937 24.04 24.22 7.65
CA CYS A 937 24.62 24.19 6.32
C CYS A 937 24.91 22.77 5.81
N LEU A 938 25.66 21.97 6.60
CA LEU A 938 25.95 20.58 6.29
C LEU A 938 24.65 19.79 6.10
N SER A 939 23.70 20.04 6.99
CA SER A 939 22.38 19.48 6.90
C SER A 939 21.70 19.93 5.62
N SER A 940 21.62 21.22 5.28
CA SER A 940 20.94 21.83 4.09
C SER A 940 21.42 21.41 2.70
N LEU A 941 22.65 20.94 2.55
CA LEU A 941 23.21 20.61 1.24
C LEU A 941 23.29 19.11 0.93
N THR A 942 23.77 18.34 1.89
CA THR A 942 24.18 16.94 1.70
C THR A 942 23.05 16.00 1.22
N PRO A 943 21.80 16.06 1.70
CA PRO A 943 20.73 15.15 1.28
C PRO A 943 20.21 15.45 -0.12
N LEU A 944 20.34 16.69 -0.59
CA LEU A 944 20.07 17.02 -1.98
C LEU A 944 21.15 16.40 -2.89
N MET A 945 22.42 16.48 -2.49
CA MET A 945 23.52 15.84 -3.23
C MET A 945 23.36 14.32 -3.28
N VAL A 946 22.98 13.69 -2.16
CA VAL A 946 22.68 12.24 -2.10
C VAL A 946 21.50 11.89 -3.01
N ALA A 947 20.39 12.65 -2.95
CA ALA A 947 19.22 12.40 -3.80
C ALA A 947 19.54 12.54 -5.30
N GLN A 948 20.32 13.56 -5.68
CA GLN A 948 20.73 13.77 -7.06
C GLN A 948 21.76 12.74 -7.55
N HIS A 949 22.50 12.11 -6.64
CA HIS A 949 23.43 11.03 -6.95
C HIS A 949 22.72 9.68 -7.10
N ALA A 950 21.74 9.40 -6.22
CA ALA A 950 21.00 8.15 -6.20
C ALA A 950 19.99 8.01 -7.34
N LEU A 951 19.51 9.12 -7.92
CA LEU A 951 18.47 9.12 -8.94
C LEU A 951 18.98 9.16 -10.39
N PRO A 952 18.31 8.49 -11.33
CA PRO A 952 18.51 8.71 -12.77
C PRO A 952 18.25 10.18 -13.15
N LEU A 953 18.99 10.72 -14.14
CA LEU A 953 18.88 12.13 -14.59
C LEU A 953 17.45 12.57 -14.97
N LYS A 954 16.56 11.65 -15.34
CA LYS A 954 15.15 11.93 -15.61
C LYS A 954 14.32 12.21 -14.35
N ASP A 955 14.69 11.60 -13.22
CA ASP A 955 13.93 11.62 -11.97
C ASP A 955 14.50 12.64 -10.96
N VAL A 956 15.68 13.22 -11.25
CA VAL A 956 16.32 14.21 -10.39
C VAL A 956 15.44 15.43 -10.05
N PRO A 957 14.64 16.00 -10.97
CA PRO A 957 13.73 17.10 -10.61
C PRO A 957 12.67 16.72 -9.57
N ILE A 958 12.14 15.49 -9.68
CA ILE A 958 11.16 14.95 -8.73
C ILE A 958 11.82 14.78 -7.37
N GLY A 959 12.99 14.13 -7.32
CA GLY A 959 13.73 13.93 -6.07
C GLY A 959 14.14 15.24 -5.40
N SER A 960 14.59 16.23 -6.18
CA SER A 960 14.95 17.56 -5.67
C SER A 960 13.73 18.28 -5.09
N GLY A 961 12.58 18.22 -5.77
CA GLY A 961 11.31 18.74 -5.28
C GLY A 961 10.89 18.09 -3.96
N MET A 962 11.02 16.77 -3.83
CA MET A 962 10.70 16.04 -2.59
C MET A 962 11.61 16.42 -1.42
N VAL A 963 12.92 16.58 -1.65
CA VAL A 963 13.86 17.03 -0.59
C VAL A 963 13.54 18.44 -0.14
N MET A 964 13.24 19.37 -1.06
CA MET A 964 12.87 20.75 -0.73
C MET A 964 11.51 20.83 0.00
N PHE A 965 10.56 19.99 -0.39
CA PHE A 965 9.29 19.84 0.30
C PHE A 965 9.48 19.40 1.75
N ALA A 966 10.26 18.34 1.97
CA ALA A 966 10.60 17.84 3.32
C ALA A 966 11.24 18.94 4.20
N GLN A 967 12.14 19.74 3.61
CA GLN A 967 12.76 20.88 4.30
C GLN A 967 11.76 21.96 4.70
N THR A 968 10.77 22.23 3.85
CA THR A 968 9.82 23.32 4.06
C THR A 968 8.72 22.91 5.03
N ILE A 969 8.20 21.68 4.91
CA ILE A 969 7.13 21.19 5.78
C ILE A 969 7.61 20.88 7.20
N GLY A 970 8.79 20.26 7.35
CA GLY A 970 9.38 20.01 8.66
C GLY A 970 9.62 21.31 9.43
N ALA A 971 10.13 22.33 8.73
CA ALA A 971 10.26 23.67 9.31
C ALA A 971 8.89 24.22 9.73
N SER A 972 7.87 24.20 8.86
CA SER A 972 6.54 24.76 9.19
C SER A 972 5.89 24.10 10.41
N ILE A 973 5.96 22.77 10.52
CA ILE A 973 5.36 22.02 11.64
C ILE A 973 6.08 22.36 12.95
N PHE A 974 7.40 22.19 12.99
CA PHE A 974 8.14 22.34 14.24
C PHE A 974 8.33 23.79 14.67
N VAL A 975 8.30 24.74 13.74
CA VAL A 975 8.24 26.17 14.06
C VAL A 975 6.91 26.52 14.73
N ALA A 976 5.78 25.93 14.30
CA ALA A 976 4.49 26.12 14.98
C ALA A 976 4.48 25.49 16.38
N VAL A 977 5.07 24.30 16.55
CA VAL A 977 5.22 23.66 17.87
C VAL A 977 6.12 24.48 18.79
N ALA A 978 7.26 24.96 18.31
CA ALA A 978 8.18 25.80 19.07
C ALA A 978 7.54 27.14 19.49
N GLN A 979 6.71 27.72 18.62
CA GLN A 979 5.91 28.91 18.91
C GLN A 979 4.84 28.63 19.98
N ALA A 980 4.13 27.50 19.90
CA ALA A 980 3.15 27.10 20.90
C ALA A 980 3.80 26.84 22.27
N LEU A 981 4.95 26.17 22.30
CA LEU A 981 5.76 25.97 23.51
C LEU A 981 6.20 27.30 24.11
N PHE A 982 6.69 28.23 23.28
CA PHE A 982 7.07 29.56 23.73
C PHE A 982 5.89 30.29 24.39
N THR A 983 4.74 30.35 23.69
CA THR A 983 3.54 31.04 24.18
C THR A 983 3.02 30.43 25.48
N ASN A 984 2.95 29.10 25.57
CA ASN A 984 2.48 28.40 26.78
C ASN A 984 3.45 28.59 27.96
N SER A 985 4.76 28.50 27.70
CA SER A 985 5.77 28.72 28.75
C SER A 985 5.77 30.17 29.24
N LEU A 986 5.55 31.13 28.34
CA LEU A 986 5.50 32.54 28.68
C LEU A 986 4.25 32.87 29.51
N ASP A 987 3.07 32.36 29.12
CA ASP A 987 1.82 32.55 29.88
C ASP A 987 1.92 31.98 31.30
N ASN A 988 2.43 30.75 31.44
CA ASN A 988 2.65 30.12 32.74
C ASN A 988 3.65 30.90 33.61
N GLY A 989 4.74 31.39 33.01
CA GLY A 989 5.75 32.18 33.72
C GLY A 989 5.25 33.56 34.16
N LEU A 990 4.41 34.22 33.35
CA LEU A 990 3.81 35.52 33.69
C LEU A 990 2.76 35.39 34.81
N LYS A 991 1.93 34.34 34.78
CA LYS A 991 0.99 34.01 35.88
C LYS A 991 1.72 33.77 37.20
N GLY A 992 2.88 33.10 37.16
CA GLY A 992 3.70 32.84 38.35
C GLY A 992 4.27 34.10 39.04
N ILE A 993 4.36 35.23 38.34
CA ILE A 993 4.88 36.51 38.89
C ILE A 993 3.73 37.45 39.34
N GLY A 994 2.47 37.04 39.16
CA GLY A 994 1.31 37.81 39.63
C GLY A 994 0.96 39.03 38.77
N VAL A 995 1.39 39.08 37.51
CA VAL A 995 1.00 40.13 36.57
C VAL A 995 -0.36 39.79 35.97
N ALA A 996 -1.44 40.18 36.65
CA ALA A 996 -2.81 40.02 36.16
C ALA A 996 -3.11 41.04 35.05
N GLY A 997 -3.40 40.59 33.83
CA GLY A 997 -3.92 41.44 32.75
C GLY A 997 -3.24 41.35 31.38
N VAL A 998 -2.21 40.53 31.20
CA VAL A 998 -1.59 40.32 29.88
C VAL A 998 -2.13 39.04 29.26
N ASP A 999 -3.14 39.17 28.40
CA ASP A 999 -3.72 38.06 27.65
C ASP A 999 -2.73 37.55 26.58
N ALA A 1000 -2.61 36.23 26.42
CA ALA A 1000 -1.72 35.60 25.43
C ALA A 1000 -2.06 36.04 23.99
N SER A 1001 -3.31 36.45 23.75
CA SER A 1001 -3.77 37.03 22.48
C SER A 1001 -3.12 38.40 22.19
N THR A 1002 -2.90 39.22 23.23
CA THR A 1002 -2.19 40.50 23.16
C THR A 1002 -0.69 40.31 22.90
N ILE A 1003 -0.09 39.22 23.39
CA ILE A 1003 1.31 38.86 23.13
C ILE A 1003 1.50 38.45 21.66
N SER A 1004 0.55 37.68 21.11
CA SER A 1004 0.57 37.27 19.71
C SER A 1004 0.40 38.44 18.72
N SER A 1005 -0.25 39.53 19.15
CA SER A 1005 -0.54 40.70 18.32
C SER A 1005 0.44 41.86 18.54
N GLY A 1006 0.90 42.11 19.78
CA GLY A 1006 1.75 43.24 20.17
C GLY A 1006 3.26 42.96 20.28
N GLY A 1007 3.69 41.70 20.25
CA GLY A 1007 5.11 41.34 20.24
C GLY A 1007 5.84 41.34 21.59
N ILE A 1008 7.00 40.69 21.66
CA ILE A 1008 7.73 40.45 22.92
C ILE A 1008 8.29 41.75 23.52
N MET A 1009 8.64 42.75 22.68
CA MET A 1009 9.15 44.03 23.17
C MET A 1009 8.11 44.85 23.94
N THR A 1010 6.82 44.78 23.60
CA THR A 1010 5.77 45.58 24.28
C THR A 1010 5.60 45.17 25.74
N LEU A 1011 5.97 43.93 26.09
CA LEU A 1011 5.98 43.43 27.48
C LEU A 1011 7.01 44.13 28.38
N THR A 1012 8.01 44.80 27.80
CA THR A 1012 9.09 45.45 28.56
C THR A 1012 9.17 46.96 28.34
N GLN A 1013 8.33 47.50 27.45
CA GLN A 1013 8.23 48.95 27.21
C GLN A 1013 7.59 49.64 28.42
N GLY A 1014 8.22 50.71 28.90
CA GLY A 1014 7.72 51.50 30.05
C GLY A 1014 8.03 50.94 31.43
N LEU A 1015 8.58 49.72 31.55
CA LEU A 1015 8.94 49.10 32.84
C LEU A 1015 10.40 49.40 33.24
N THR A 1016 10.65 49.69 34.52
CA THR A 1016 11.98 49.94 35.10
C THR A 1016 12.22 49.11 36.36
N GLY A 1017 13.49 48.90 36.76
CA GLY A 1017 13.85 48.20 38.00
C GLY A 1017 13.65 46.68 38.00
N ASN A 1018 13.37 46.11 39.18
CA ASN A 1018 13.30 44.66 39.43
C ASN A 1018 12.15 43.95 38.67
N THR A 1019 11.05 44.65 38.39
CA THR A 1019 9.90 44.12 37.64
C THR A 1019 10.29 43.82 36.19
N LYS A 1020 11.06 44.71 35.54
CA LYS A 1020 11.60 44.48 34.19
C LYS A 1020 12.52 43.26 34.16
N ARG A 1021 13.41 43.12 35.13
CA ARG A 1021 14.34 41.97 35.22
C ARG A 1021 13.59 40.65 35.39
N SER A 1022 12.54 40.62 36.20
CA SER A 1022 11.73 39.42 36.44
C SER A 1022 11.00 38.94 35.18
N ILE A 1023 10.41 39.88 34.41
CA ILE A 1023 9.77 39.57 33.11
C ILE A 1023 10.80 39.10 32.08
N LEU A 1024 11.99 39.72 32.02
CA LEU A 1024 13.07 39.30 31.11
C LEU A 1024 13.56 37.87 31.40
N VAL A 1025 13.61 37.47 32.68
CA VAL A 1025 13.96 36.09 33.07
C VAL A 1025 12.92 35.10 32.56
N VAL A 1026 11.62 35.42 32.66
CA VAL A 1026 10.54 34.58 32.13
C VAL A 1026 10.59 34.47 30.61
N ILE A 1027 10.79 35.59 29.91
CA ILE A 1027 10.94 35.59 28.45
C ILE A 1027 12.13 34.71 28.04
N ASN A 1028 13.27 34.84 28.73
CA ASN A 1028 14.45 34.02 28.48
C ASN A 1028 14.15 32.53 28.71
N HIS A 1029 13.47 32.17 29.82
CA HIS A 1029 13.10 30.78 30.09
C HIS A 1029 12.21 30.19 29.00
N ALA A 1030 11.18 30.92 28.56
CA ALA A 1030 10.29 30.50 27.49
C ALA A 1030 11.05 30.28 26.17
N LEU A 1031 12.00 31.14 25.82
CA LEU A 1031 12.86 30.97 24.63
C LEU A 1031 13.76 29.73 24.75
N THR A 1032 14.36 29.50 25.92
CA THR A 1032 15.23 28.33 26.14
C THR A 1032 14.46 27.00 26.03
N GLN A 1033 13.19 26.95 26.48
CA GLN A 1033 12.34 25.77 26.29
C GLN A 1033 12.06 25.50 24.81
N SER A 1034 11.81 26.53 23.99
CA SER A 1034 11.65 26.35 22.54
C SER A 1034 12.93 25.80 21.87
N TRP A 1035 14.11 26.17 22.36
CA TRP A 1035 15.37 25.62 21.83
C TRP A 1035 15.65 24.18 22.28
N GLN A 1036 15.14 23.73 23.43
CA GLN A 1036 15.25 22.32 23.84
C GLN A 1036 14.59 21.38 22.81
N LEU A 1037 13.48 21.81 22.19
CA LEU A 1037 12.86 21.07 21.09
C LEU A 1037 13.84 20.87 19.92
N ALA A 1038 14.65 21.89 19.60
CA ALA A 1038 15.66 21.80 18.55
C ALA A 1038 16.79 20.82 18.89
N VAL A 1039 17.14 20.68 20.18
CA VAL A 1039 18.11 19.68 20.66
C VAL A 1039 17.57 18.27 20.45
N VAL A 1040 16.37 17.99 20.94
CA VAL A 1040 15.72 16.68 20.83
C VAL A 1040 15.63 16.26 19.37
N LEU A 1041 15.17 17.15 18.50
CA LEU A 1041 14.99 16.86 17.08
C LEU A 1041 16.32 16.73 16.33
N SER A 1042 17.35 17.48 16.71
CA SER A 1042 18.71 17.29 16.17
C SER A 1042 19.29 15.92 16.57
N CYS A 1043 19.06 15.47 17.81
CA CYS A 1043 19.46 14.13 18.25
C CYS A 1043 18.71 13.03 17.48
N ILE A 1044 17.39 13.15 17.29
CA ILE A 1044 16.60 12.14 16.55
C ILE A 1044 17.00 12.12 15.06
N SER A 1045 17.40 13.27 14.49
CA SER A 1045 17.81 13.34 13.08
C SER A 1045 19.01 12.43 12.74
N ILE A 1046 19.82 12.01 13.73
CA ILE A 1046 20.93 11.08 13.53
C ILE A 1046 20.46 9.72 12.99
N ILE A 1047 19.26 9.29 13.36
CA ILE A 1047 18.64 8.05 12.85
C ILE A 1047 18.46 8.15 11.34
N GLY A 1048 18.00 9.31 10.86
CA GLY A 1048 17.88 9.59 9.43
C GLY A 1048 19.24 9.64 8.72
N ALA A 1049 20.28 10.17 9.36
CA ALA A 1049 21.63 10.28 8.78
C ALA A 1049 22.34 8.93 8.67
N VAL A 1050 22.40 8.15 9.75
CA VAL A 1050 23.12 6.87 9.83
C VAL A 1050 22.47 5.80 8.97
N THR A 1051 21.16 5.91 8.74
CA THR A 1051 20.46 4.96 7.88
C THR A 1051 20.76 5.18 6.40
N VAL A 1052 21.26 6.34 5.95
CA VAL A 1052 21.58 6.57 4.51
C VAL A 1052 22.65 5.59 4.02
N GLU A 1053 22.48 5.09 2.80
CA GLU A 1053 23.42 4.13 2.20
C GLU A 1053 24.80 4.78 2.01
N HIS A 1054 25.84 4.14 2.54
CA HIS A 1054 27.22 4.59 2.43
C HIS A 1054 27.73 4.34 1.00
N SER A 1055 27.75 5.39 0.17
CA SER A 1055 28.14 5.28 -1.24
C SER A 1055 29.11 6.38 -1.66
N LYS A 1056 30.23 5.99 -2.29
CA LYS A 1056 31.23 6.91 -2.82
C LYS A 1056 30.78 7.47 -4.17
N MET A 1057 30.84 8.79 -4.34
CA MET A 1057 30.62 9.43 -5.63
C MET A 1057 31.78 9.07 -6.61
N ARG A 1058 31.63 7.99 -7.36
CA ARG A 1058 32.59 7.58 -8.42
C ARG A 1058 32.48 8.47 -9.66
N LYS A 1059 33.61 8.64 -10.37
CA LYS A 1059 33.60 9.01 -11.80
C LYS A 1059 32.79 7.94 -12.53
N ARG A 1060 31.68 8.32 -13.19
CA ARG A 1060 31.09 7.47 -14.22
C ARG A 1060 32.07 7.48 -15.39
N ASN A 1061 32.78 6.37 -15.59
CA ASN A 1061 33.40 6.07 -16.87
C ASN A 1061 32.31 5.62 -17.83
#